data_AF-A0A7U2MGN2-F1
#
_entry.id   AF-A0A7U2MGN2-F1
#
_cell.length_a   1.000
_cell.length_b   1.000
_cell.length_c   1.000
_cell.angle_alpha   90.00
_cell.angle_beta   90.00
_cell.angle_gamma   90.00
#
_symmetry.space_group_name_H-M   'P 1'
#
loop_
_entity.id
_entity.type
_entity.pdbx_description
1 polymer ?
#
loop_
_entity_poly.entity_id
_entity_poly.type
_entity_poly.pdbx_seq_one_letter_code
_entity_poly.pdbx_strand_id
1 'polypeptide(L)'
;MASKEPYDEKTGIPDVEETSPSPVEYDEDTPTEEELATLRRVPGSLPIVAYLICVVEFSERASYYGVSGLVSNFVNRPLPVGGNGYGAPPRGTQQTAGALGMGTVKANAVNQSFSMLAYALPMVFGYLSDAHTGRFKMIYWGVFVFGIAHVLMVGATAPNLLANGGAKAPFFISLYMLSVGAAMFKPNVSPLLLDQMPNTKAKTKLLSNGEKVIVDPEVTTERAMLWFYLLINIGGFMQVATSYAEKYVGWWLAFILPLFLYLPLPALLFWLRKRLVLHPPGGSDLLNVCRVLGICLSRGGIFRIGRHGFWDAAKPSVIAAKGQNIRTHWNDQFVEDVRRTFQATGIFCFFPIQYINDNGLGNAASFLSTMLTTNGVPNDVISNFNSLSIIAFAPVLNYGLYPLLRHFHIRYGPVARITTGLALSTIGGIGYTVLNYYAYKLGPCGKYGSSDTCVDADGVSLVAPITIWWMAIPYALGGISELFVNVPAYGIAYSRAPKNMRGLVSAINLLNTAVAYAIGLACSAVIKDPYLTWVFGGPSIVGGVLTVVFYFMFRHIDKEEYMLSENAEETHHGKSFNNRIYFLKIYVPEELRLHGLNSGAVNDMVLKLNGKFFDQTKSENEVSCLSLLEYFVPEIPAPRALAWSDSKNSLVHKLTVAGTPVKKELEIHSDTDGQLQGWILMTRLPGIPLSTLHLDTDKLKVVGEQLADIVYRWRESLPTWASAGNLACGLPHGKDQDPNSVEVAGLRIASSSNMPGFGVKVVEPIISQLQYYRVRLETRLQKLQALDIFAGNRHLIAPIRDFIAVRLPQLGISNGKYPFLFTHYDLSPRNVLMSVDHTRITGIIDFEFSGFFPELDEFVNDSVANEGDWPNAFYEAYLNRLEVCGMKTPMNGIKEEHWKEATWLSRLEDNIAPWWLENLTPEDRRKPSEDLRKSETVVLEAIRVLGTGV
;
A
#
# COMPACT_ATOMS: atom_id res chain seq x y z
N MET A 1 40.32 16.32 -67.11
CA MET A 1 39.65 17.57 -67.50
C MET A 1 39.12 18.20 -66.23
N ALA A 2 39.45 19.48 -66.03
CA ALA A 2 38.94 20.35 -64.97
C ALA A 2 37.39 20.35 -64.93
N SER A 3 36.68 20.71 -63.86
CA SER A 3 36.89 21.91 -63.04
C SER A 3 35.96 22.00 -61.80
N LYS A 4 36.52 22.57 -60.71
CA LYS A 4 35.96 23.56 -59.76
C LYS A 4 34.77 23.20 -58.83
N GLU A 5 35.02 23.39 -57.53
CA GLU A 5 34.06 23.64 -56.45
C GLU A 5 33.23 24.94 -56.69
N PRO A 6 32.19 25.22 -55.88
CA PRO A 6 32.40 25.90 -54.59
C PRO A 6 31.50 25.45 -53.42
N TYR A 7 32.03 25.58 -52.20
CA TYR A 7 31.30 25.80 -50.94
C TYR A 7 30.39 27.06 -51.02
N ASP A 8 29.17 27.03 -50.48
CA ASP A 8 28.75 27.91 -49.36
C ASP A 8 27.32 27.64 -48.80
N GLU A 9 27.13 28.06 -47.56
CA GLU A 9 26.01 27.98 -46.60
C GLU A 9 24.56 28.16 -47.10
N LYS A 10 23.61 27.40 -46.50
CA LYS A 10 22.41 27.93 -45.81
C LYS A 10 21.52 26.83 -45.19
N THR A 11 21.37 26.92 -43.87
CA THR A 11 20.16 26.59 -43.08
C THR A 11 19.37 25.34 -43.46
N GLY A 12 19.83 24.17 -42.99
CA GLY A 12 18.96 23.01 -42.81
C GLY A 12 18.20 23.15 -41.50
N ILE A 13 16.92 23.52 -41.57
CA ILE A 13 15.94 23.16 -40.53
C ILE A 13 15.55 21.72 -40.87
N PRO A 14 15.91 20.70 -40.08
CA PRO A 14 15.30 19.39 -40.22
C PRO A 14 13.89 19.45 -39.65
N ASP A 15 12.94 18.93 -40.41
CA ASP A 15 11.53 18.82 -40.08
C ASP A 15 11.30 18.32 -38.65
N VAL A 16 10.41 19.02 -37.94
CA VAL A 16 9.86 18.59 -36.65
C VAL A 16 8.96 17.38 -36.93
N GLU A 17 9.53 16.18 -36.90
CA GLU A 17 8.76 14.97 -36.63
C GLU A 17 8.26 15.08 -35.18
N GLU A 18 6.94 15.21 -35.03
CA GLU A 18 6.23 15.03 -33.77
C GLU A 18 6.64 13.68 -33.16
N THR A 19 7.58 13.71 -32.21
CA THR A 19 7.89 12.55 -31.39
C THR A 19 6.70 12.28 -30.49
N SER A 20 5.93 11.28 -30.89
CA SER A 20 4.87 10.62 -30.14
C SER A 20 5.29 10.38 -28.68
N PRO A 21 4.34 10.45 -27.72
CA PRO A 21 4.63 10.27 -26.30
C PRO A 21 5.36 8.94 -26.05
N SER A 22 6.45 9.05 -25.29
CA SER A 22 7.28 7.98 -24.71
C SER A 22 6.56 6.65 -24.48
N PRO A 23 7.12 5.49 -24.91
CA PRO A 23 6.63 4.21 -24.47
C PRO A 23 6.99 4.01 -22.99
N VAL A 24 5.94 3.74 -22.23
CA VAL A 24 5.92 3.36 -20.82
C VAL A 24 6.82 2.13 -20.60
N GLU A 25 7.50 2.05 -19.45
CA GLU A 25 8.12 0.83 -18.92
C GLU A 25 7.20 -0.37 -19.13
N TYR A 26 7.58 -1.31 -20.00
CA TYR A 26 6.99 -2.64 -19.99
C TYR A 26 7.81 -3.48 -18.99
N ASP A 27 7.27 -3.72 -17.79
CA ASP A 27 7.56 -4.96 -17.04
C ASP A 27 7.41 -6.09 -18.09
N GLU A 28 8.36 -6.99 -18.29
CA GLU A 28 8.24 -8.06 -19.33
C GLU A 28 7.00 -8.94 -19.12
N ASP A 29 6.44 -8.92 -17.91
CA ASP A 29 5.17 -9.52 -17.56
C ASP A 29 3.96 -8.60 -17.81
N THR A 30 4.11 -7.28 -18.01
CA THR A 30 2.96 -6.39 -18.29
C THR A 30 2.36 -6.76 -19.65
N PRO A 31 1.04 -7.01 -19.72
CA PRO A 31 0.42 -7.32 -20.99
C PRO A 31 0.46 -6.08 -21.91
N THR A 32 0.84 -6.29 -23.17
CA THR A 32 0.72 -5.27 -24.24
C THR A 32 -0.75 -4.91 -24.51
N GLU A 33 -1.04 -3.78 -25.15
CA GLU A 33 -2.43 -3.40 -25.48
C GLU A 33 -3.14 -4.47 -26.34
N GLU A 34 -2.40 -5.10 -27.26
CA GLU A 34 -2.91 -6.21 -28.08
C GLU A 34 -3.22 -7.43 -27.21
N GLU A 35 -2.34 -7.77 -26.25
CA GLU A 35 -2.58 -8.86 -25.30
C GLU A 35 -3.73 -8.54 -24.33
N LEU A 36 -3.88 -7.30 -23.86
CA LEU A 36 -5.00 -6.87 -23.02
C LEU A 36 -6.36 -7.03 -23.72
N ALA A 37 -6.37 -6.89 -25.06
CA ALA A 37 -7.55 -7.03 -25.89
C ALA A 37 -7.85 -8.49 -26.28
N THR A 38 -6.81 -9.32 -26.44
CA THR A 38 -6.93 -10.66 -27.02
C THR A 38 -6.83 -11.80 -26.00
N LEU A 39 -5.99 -11.67 -24.97
CA LEU A 39 -5.73 -12.74 -24.03
C LEU A 39 -6.81 -12.87 -22.96
N ARG A 40 -7.09 -14.10 -22.57
CA ARG A 40 -8.01 -14.41 -21.48
C ARG A 40 -7.43 -13.97 -20.14
N ARG A 41 -8.23 -13.24 -19.36
CA ARG A 41 -7.89 -12.84 -17.99
C ARG A 41 -8.30 -13.89 -16.96
N VAL A 42 -7.41 -14.24 -16.04
CA VAL A 42 -7.58 -15.26 -15.01
C VAL A 42 -7.26 -14.71 -13.62
N PRO A 43 -7.92 -15.20 -12.54
CA PRO A 43 -7.57 -14.82 -11.18
C PRO A 43 -6.22 -15.39 -10.76
N GLY A 44 -5.47 -14.63 -9.96
CA GLY A 44 -4.29 -15.09 -9.24
C GLY A 44 -4.62 -16.05 -8.08
N SER A 45 -3.58 -16.57 -7.45
CA SER A 45 -3.72 -17.42 -6.25
C SER A 45 -4.05 -16.59 -5.02
N LEU A 46 -5.11 -16.97 -4.30
CA LEU A 46 -5.46 -16.38 -3.01
C LEU A 46 -4.61 -17.01 -1.90
N PRO A 47 -3.89 -16.22 -1.09
CA PRO A 47 -3.11 -16.77 0.02
C PRO A 47 -4.02 -17.31 1.12
N ILE A 48 -3.54 -18.29 1.89
CA ILE A 48 -4.30 -18.94 2.98
C ILE A 48 -4.80 -17.91 4.01
N VAL A 49 -4.00 -16.88 4.29
CA VAL A 49 -4.38 -15.81 5.22
C VAL A 49 -5.64 -15.05 4.78
N ALA A 50 -5.89 -14.92 3.47
CA ALA A 50 -7.10 -14.28 2.95
C ALA A 50 -8.35 -15.11 3.29
N TYR A 51 -8.29 -16.45 3.13
CA TYR A 51 -9.39 -17.32 3.54
C TYR A 51 -9.64 -17.25 5.05
N LEU A 52 -8.59 -17.14 5.86
CA LEU A 52 -8.73 -17.02 7.31
C LEU A 52 -9.36 -15.68 7.72
N ILE A 53 -9.11 -14.59 6.98
CA ILE A 53 -9.84 -13.33 7.18
C ILE A 53 -11.33 -13.50 6.80
N CYS A 54 -11.65 -14.25 5.74
CA CYS A 54 -13.05 -14.57 5.43
C CYS A 54 -13.73 -15.40 6.54
N VAL A 55 -12.98 -16.25 7.25
CA VAL A 55 -13.50 -16.95 8.45
C VAL A 55 -13.76 -15.97 9.61
N VAL A 56 -12.89 -14.97 9.80
CA VAL A 56 -13.12 -13.91 10.79
C VAL A 56 -14.41 -13.15 10.46
N GLU A 57 -14.62 -12.78 9.20
CA GLU A 57 -15.86 -12.15 8.73
C GLU A 57 -17.07 -13.06 8.97
N PHE A 58 -16.98 -14.33 8.60
CA PHE A 58 -18.05 -15.32 8.84
C PHE A 58 -18.49 -15.35 10.30
N SER A 59 -17.54 -15.42 11.24
CA SER A 59 -17.84 -15.44 12.68
C SER A 59 -18.55 -14.17 13.14
N GLU A 60 -18.12 -13.00 12.66
CA GLU A 60 -18.79 -11.73 13.00
C GLU A 60 -20.21 -11.67 12.43
N ARG A 61 -20.41 -12.10 11.19
CA ARG A 61 -21.72 -12.08 10.52
C ARG A 61 -22.69 -13.10 11.06
N ALA A 62 -22.22 -14.30 11.37
CA ALA A 62 -23.01 -15.29 12.09
C ALA A 62 -23.53 -14.73 13.40
N SER A 63 -22.68 -13.97 14.10
CA SER A 63 -23.06 -13.34 15.35
C SER A 63 -24.06 -12.19 15.16
N TYR A 64 -23.79 -11.29 14.22
CA TYR A 64 -24.64 -10.13 13.91
C TYR A 64 -26.04 -10.55 13.44
N TYR A 65 -26.11 -11.40 12.41
CA TYR A 65 -27.38 -11.84 11.84
C TYR A 65 -28.14 -12.82 12.74
N GLY A 66 -27.42 -13.62 13.53
CA GLY A 66 -28.01 -14.48 14.55
C GLY A 66 -28.81 -13.70 15.61
N VAL A 67 -28.49 -12.43 15.86
CA VAL A 67 -29.22 -11.56 16.80
C VAL A 67 -30.17 -10.60 16.08
N SER A 68 -29.73 -9.92 15.01
CA SER A 68 -30.46 -8.78 14.43
C SER A 68 -31.90 -9.12 14.03
N GLY A 69 -32.13 -10.30 13.47
CA GLY A 69 -33.47 -10.78 13.12
C GLY A 69 -34.42 -10.99 14.31
N LEU A 70 -33.87 -11.25 15.50
CA LEU A 70 -34.62 -11.53 16.72
C LEU A 70 -35.11 -10.27 17.43
N VAL A 71 -34.48 -9.12 17.17
CA VAL A 71 -34.72 -7.85 17.86
C VAL A 71 -36.19 -7.44 17.76
N SER A 72 -36.81 -7.65 16.59
CA SER A 72 -38.20 -7.30 16.35
C SER A 72 -39.14 -8.06 17.29
N ASN A 73 -39.00 -9.39 17.35
CA ASN A 73 -39.85 -10.25 18.19
C ASN A 73 -39.59 -10.03 19.69
N PHE A 74 -38.32 -9.90 20.09
CA PHE A 74 -37.93 -9.67 21.48
C PHE A 74 -38.53 -8.37 22.04
N VAL A 75 -38.49 -7.29 21.26
CA VAL A 75 -38.99 -5.97 21.68
C VAL A 75 -40.50 -5.87 21.57
N ASN A 76 -41.09 -6.43 20.51
CA ASN A 76 -42.50 -6.23 20.19
C ASN A 76 -43.43 -6.89 21.21
N ARG A 77 -43.32 -8.21 21.37
CA ARG A 77 -44.34 -9.03 22.03
C ARG A 77 -44.04 -9.22 23.52
N PRO A 78 -45.06 -9.33 24.39
CA PRO A 78 -44.89 -9.74 25.77
C PRO A 78 -44.52 -11.23 25.86
N LEU A 79 -44.18 -11.71 27.05
CA LEU A 79 -43.99 -13.16 27.27
C LEU A 79 -45.25 -13.94 26.86
N PRO A 80 -45.12 -15.05 26.12
CA PRO A 80 -46.26 -15.82 25.64
C PRO A 80 -47.04 -16.48 26.78
N VAL A 81 -48.37 -16.47 26.66
CA VAL A 81 -49.28 -17.02 27.68
C VAL A 81 -49.19 -18.54 27.70
N GLY A 82 -48.92 -19.12 28.87
CA GLY A 82 -48.67 -20.55 29.03
C GLY A 82 -47.31 -21.00 28.50
N GLY A 83 -46.45 -20.07 28.09
CA GLY A 83 -45.09 -20.35 27.65
C GLY A 83 -44.17 -20.78 28.79
N ASN A 84 -42.93 -21.11 28.46
CA ASN A 84 -41.98 -21.69 29.40
C ASN A 84 -41.28 -20.69 30.35
N GLY A 85 -41.69 -19.42 30.35
CA GLY A 85 -41.07 -18.35 31.14
C GLY A 85 -39.75 -17.79 30.59
N TYR A 86 -39.16 -18.42 29.56
CA TYR A 86 -37.96 -17.96 28.85
C TYR A 86 -38.30 -17.27 27.51
N GLY A 87 -39.58 -17.00 27.27
CA GLY A 87 -40.09 -16.35 26.07
C GLY A 87 -40.50 -17.29 24.94
N ALA A 88 -40.37 -18.61 25.11
CA ALA A 88 -40.86 -19.58 24.12
C ALA A 88 -42.35 -19.90 24.35
N PRO A 89 -43.17 -19.92 23.29
CA PRO A 89 -44.57 -20.31 23.36
C PRO A 89 -44.75 -21.82 23.62
N PRO A 90 -45.96 -22.28 24.03
CA PRO A 90 -46.25 -23.71 24.13
C PRO A 90 -46.08 -24.40 22.77
N ARG A 91 -45.53 -25.62 22.77
CA ARG A 91 -45.27 -26.38 21.54
C ARG A 91 -46.57 -26.69 20.79
N GLY A 92 -46.51 -26.62 19.45
CA GLY A 92 -47.66 -26.90 18.58
C GLY A 92 -48.68 -25.76 18.49
N THR A 93 -48.46 -24.64 19.19
CA THR A 93 -49.32 -23.44 19.08
C THR A 93 -48.85 -22.53 17.94
N GLN A 94 -49.76 -21.66 17.48
CA GLN A 94 -49.45 -20.57 16.54
C GLN A 94 -48.88 -19.32 17.24
N GLN A 95 -48.71 -19.35 18.56
CA GLN A 95 -48.08 -18.24 19.27
C GLN A 95 -46.61 -18.10 18.85
N THR A 96 -46.10 -16.88 18.87
CA THR A 96 -44.70 -16.57 18.56
C THR A 96 -43.93 -16.29 19.85
N ALA A 97 -42.60 -16.28 19.77
CA ALA A 97 -41.77 -15.83 20.88
C ALA A 97 -42.01 -14.34 21.19
N GLY A 98 -41.76 -13.96 22.45
CA GLY A 98 -41.89 -12.58 22.94
C GLY A 98 -41.21 -12.35 24.28
N ALA A 99 -40.92 -11.09 24.62
CA ALA A 99 -40.29 -10.69 25.88
C ALA A 99 -40.76 -9.32 26.39
N LEU A 100 -40.39 -8.21 25.73
CA LEU A 100 -40.48 -6.86 26.32
C LEU A 100 -41.86 -6.18 26.23
N GLY A 101 -42.74 -6.64 25.33
CA GLY A 101 -44.10 -6.13 25.19
C GLY A 101 -44.20 -4.64 24.87
N MET A 102 -43.28 -4.10 24.06
CA MET A 102 -43.21 -2.66 23.75
C MET A 102 -44.06 -2.25 22.53
N GLY A 103 -44.61 -3.22 21.80
CA GLY A 103 -45.45 -3.00 20.63
C GLY A 103 -44.68 -2.73 19.33
N THR A 104 -45.38 -2.88 18.22
CA THR A 104 -44.82 -2.93 16.86
C THR A 104 -44.06 -1.66 16.47
N VAL A 105 -44.58 -0.47 16.80
CA VAL A 105 -43.95 0.80 16.45
C VAL A 105 -42.58 0.96 17.12
N LYS A 106 -42.49 0.62 18.41
CA LYS A 106 -41.21 0.71 19.15
C LYS A 106 -40.23 -0.36 18.70
N ALA A 107 -40.70 -1.59 18.44
CA ALA A 107 -39.85 -2.66 17.91
C ALA A 107 -39.26 -2.31 16.53
N ASN A 108 -40.07 -1.76 15.62
CA ASN A 108 -39.59 -1.27 14.33
C ASN A 108 -38.55 -0.16 14.52
N ALA A 109 -38.84 0.85 15.35
CA ALA A 109 -37.91 1.95 15.61
C ALA A 109 -36.56 1.45 16.16
N VAL A 110 -36.57 0.48 17.08
CA VAL A 110 -35.37 -0.12 17.66
C VAL A 110 -34.57 -0.92 16.63
N ASN A 111 -35.23 -1.72 15.79
CA ASN A 111 -34.53 -2.48 14.74
C ASN A 111 -33.90 -1.54 13.70
N GLN A 112 -34.66 -0.53 13.26
CA GLN A 112 -34.19 0.47 12.30
C GLN A 112 -33.05 1.32 12.87
N SER A 113 -33.15 1.78 14.12
CA SER A 113 -32.08 2.58 14.74
C SER A 113 -30.80 1.77 14.96
N PHE A 114 -30.91 0.53 15.42
CA PHE A 114 -29.79 -0.39 15.57
C PHE A 114 -29.07 -0.61 14.24
N SER A 115 -29.83 -0.93 13.19
CA SER A 115 -29.27 -1.20 11.86
C SER A 115 -28.67 0.07 11.26
N MET A 116 -29.37 1.20 11.34
CA MET A 116 -28.87 2.50 10.89
C MET A 116 -27.52 2.84 11.56
N LEU A 117 -27.39 2.70 12.88
CA LEU A 117 -26.14 2.96 13.58
C LEU A 117 -25.02 2.00 13.17
N ALA A 118 -25.33 0.70 13.02
CA ALA A 118 -24.37 -0.31 12.58
C ALA A 118 -23.84 -0.12 11.14
N TYR A 119 -24.48 0.75 10.35
CA TYR A 119 -24.06 1.10 8.98
C TYR A 119 -23.67 2.58 8.81
N ALA A 120 -24.04 3.48 9.74
CA ALA A 120 -23.64 4.89 9.74
C ALA A 120 -22.34 5.17 10.52
N LEU A 121 -22.19 4.57 11.71
CA LEU A 121 -20.97 4.70 12.52
C LEU A 121 -19.67 4.19 11.86
N PRO A 122 -19.68 3.24 10.90
CA PRO A 122 -18.50 2.91 10.11
C PRO A 122 -17.78 4.13 9.52
N MET A 123 -18.49 5.23 9.22
CA MET A 123 -17.86 6.46 8.72
C MET A 123 -16.83 7.02 9.71
N VAL A 124 -17.16 6.99 11.00
CA VAL A 124 -16.29 7.48 12.07
C VAL A 124 -15.13 6.51 12.27
N PHE A 125 -15.42 5.22 12.36
CA PHE A 125 -14.39 4.22 12.66
C PHE A 125 -13.46 3.91 11.49
N GLY A 126 -13.95 4.00 10.25
CA GLY A 126 -13.14 3.92 9.03
C GLY A 126 -12.19 5.11 8.89
N TYR A 127 -12.65 6.32 9.24
CA TYR A 127 -11.76 7.47 9.36
C TYR A 127 -10.72 7.28 10.46
N LEU A 128 -11.15 6.88 11.66
CA LEU A 128 -10.27 6.73 12.82
C LEU A 128 -9.21 5.64 12.61
N SER A 129 -9.56 4.55 11.91
CA SER A 129 -8.63 3.48 11.57
C SER A 129 -7.59 3.89 10.55
N ASP A 130 -7.98 4.65 9.53
CA ASP A 130 -7.06 5.12 8.51
C ASP A 130 -6.14 6.24 9.06
N ALA A 131 -6.69 7.17 9.85
CA ALA A 131 -5.96 8.34 10.32
C ALA A 131 -5.12 8.10 11.59
N HIS A 132 -5.55 7.25 12.53
CA HIS A 132 -4.96 7.20 13.87
C HIS A 132 -4.63 5.79 14.39
N THR A 133 -5.55 4.83 14.32
CA THR A 133 -5.36 3.56 15.07
C THR A 133 -4.72 2.45 14.24
N GLY A 134 -4.92 2.45 12.93
CA GLY A 134 -4.70 1.30 12.04
C GLY A 134 -5.90 0.34 12.02
N ARG A 135 -6.13 -0.27 10.85
CA ARG A 135 -7.29 -1.14 10.56
C ARG A 135 -7.35 -2.37 11.47
N PHE A 136 -6.25 -3.11 11.62
CA PHE A 136 -6.20 -4.32 12.43
C PHE A 136 -6.52 -4.07 13.91
N LYS A 137 -5.98 -2.99 14.50
CA LYS A 137 -6.27 -2.65 15.90
C LYS A 137 -7.74 -2.27 16.08
N MET A 138 -8.32 -1.53 15.13
CA MET A 138 -9.74 -1.16 15.15
C MET A 138 -10.64 -2.41 15.12
N ILE A 139 -10.33 -3.37 14.24
CA ILE A 139 -11.01 -4.67 14.18
C ILE A 139 -10.94 -5.40 15.52
N TYR A 140 -9.75 -5.51 16.10
CA TYR A 140 -9.55 -6.23 17.36
C TYR A 140 -10.35 -5.61 18.53
N TRP A 141 -10.33 -4.27 18.65
CA TRP A 141 -11.14 -3.57 19.64
C TRP A 141 -12.64 -3.70 19.37
N GLY A 142 -13.05 -3.62 18.10
CA GLY A 142 -14.43 -3.86 17.69
C GLY A 142 -14.92 -5.23 18.13
N VAL A 143 -14.10 -6.27 17.95
CA VAL A 143 -14.41 -7.62 18.40
C VAL A 143 -14.61 -7.70 19.91
N PHE A 144 -13.77 -7.01 20.70
CA PHE A 144 -13.93 -7.00 22.14
C PHE A 144 -15.25 -6.33 22.59
N VAL A 145 -15.57 -5.16 22.03
CA VAL A 145 -16.82 -4.42 22.32
C VAL A 145 -18.05 -5.25 21.94
N PHE A 146 -18.02 -5.88 20.76
CA PHE A 146 -19.09 -6.74 20.27
C PHE A 146 -19.27 -7.99 21.15
N GLY A 147 -18.16 -8.59 21.63
CA GLY A 147 -18.20 -9.72 22.55
C GLY A 147 -18.89 -9.38 23.87
N ILE A 148 -18.56 -8.23 24.48
CA ILE A 148 -19.22 -7.74 25.70
C ILE A 148 -20.71 -7.52 25.47
N ALA A 149 -21.08 -6.95 24.32
CA ALA A 149 -22.47 -6.73 23.96
C ALA A 149 -23.29 -8.04 23.99
N HIS A 150 -22.77 -9.14 23.43
CA HIS A 150 -23.46 -10.43 23.50
C HIS A 150 -23.62 -10.96 24.92
N VAL A 151 -22.58 -10.86 25.75
CA VAL A 151 -22.64 -11.32 27.14
C VAL A 151 -23.74 -10.57 27.91
N LEU A 152 -23.82 -9.25 27.72
CA LEU A 152 -24.89 -8.43 28.31
C LEU A 152 -26.28 -8.83 27.79
N MET A 153 -26.38 -9.15 26.50
CA MET A 153 -27.65 -9.54 25.88
C MET A 153 -28.16 -10.89 26.36
N VAL A 154 -27.27 -11.87 26.56
CA VAL A 154 -27.60 -13.14 27.22
C VAL A 154 -28.06 -12.87 28.66
N GLY A 155 -27.36 -11.98 29.38
CA GLY A 155 -27.76 -11.54 30.71
C GLY A 155 -29.18 -10.95 30.76
N ALA A 156 -29.58 -10.19 29.75
CA ALA A 156 -30.91 -9.60 29.64
C ALA A 156 -32.05 -10.63 29.55
N THR A 157 -31.74 -11.90 29.22
CA THR A 157 -32.73 -12.98 29.13
C THR A 157 -32.94 -13.76 30.42
N ALA A 158 -32.36 -13.32 31.54
CA ALA A 158 -32.56 -13.97 32.82
C ALA A 158 -34.06 -13.99 33.20
N PRO A 159 -34.62 -15.12 33.67
CA PRO A 159 -36.05 -15.26 33.94
C PRO A 159 -36.63 -14.18 34.85
N ASN A 160 -35.90 -13.84 35.93
CA ASN A 160 -36.32 -12.80 36.87
C ASN A 160 -36.38 -11.41 36.23
N LEU A 161 -35.48 -11.10 35.29
CA LEU A 161 -35.46 -9.83 34.56
C LEU A 161 -36.58 -9.77 33.52
N LEU A 162 -36.86 -10.88 32.84
CA LEU A 162 -37.97 -10.99 31.90
C LEU A 162 -39.32 -10.86 32.63
N ALA A 163 -39.51 -11.59 33.73
CA ALA A 163 -40.75 -11.59 34.51
C ALA A 163 -41.08 -10.21 35.11
N ASN A 164 -40.08 -9.50 35.63
CA ASN A 164 -40.28 -8.19 36.28
C ASN A 164 -40.13 -7.00 35.30
N GLY A 165 -39.93 -7.26 34.00
CA GLY A 165 -39.74 -6.21 32.98
C GLY A 165 -38.40 -5.46 33.03
N GLY A 166 -37.49 -5.88 33.92
CA GLY A 166 -36.14 -5.30 34.11
C GLY A 166 -35.16 -5.60 32.97
N ALA A 167 -35.52 -6.48 32.03
CA ALA A 167 -34.70 -6.85 30.88
C ALA A 167 -34.45 -5.70 29.87
N LYS A 168 -35.28 -4.64 29.89
CA LYS A 168 -35.24 -3.54 28.91
C LYS A 168 -33.89 -2.82 28.89
N ALA A 169 -33.43 -2.33 30.05
CA ALA A 169 -32.19 -1.57 30.16
C ALA A 169 -30.93 -2.35 29.71
N PRO A 170 -30.65 -3.56 30.23
CA PRO A 170 -29.49 -4.32 29.80
C PRO A 170 -29.56 -4.69 28.32
N PHE A 171 -30.74 -4.99 27.78
CA PHE A 171 -30.93 -5.28 26.36
C PHE A 171 -30.63 -4.08 25.45
N PHE A 172 -31.09 -2.87 25.80
CA PHE A 172 -30.81 -1.68 24.98
C PHE A 172 -29.33 -1.31 25.01
N ILE A 173 -28.69 -1.39 26.19
CA ILE A 173 -27.25 -1.16 26.31
C ILE A 173 -26.48 -2.17 25.45
N SER A 174 -26.84 -3.45 25.53
CA SER A 174 -26.19 -4.49 24.70
C SER A 174 -26.40 -4.25 23.21
N LEU A 175 -27.63 -3.95 22.78
CA LEU A 175 -27.97 -3.80 21.37
C LEU A 175 -27.21 -2.64 20.73
N TYR A 176 -27.16 -1.47 21.37
CA TYR A 176 -26.44 -0.33 20.81
C TYR A 176 -24.92 -0.48 20.94
N MET A 177 -24.42 -1.13 21.99
CA MET A 177 -23.00 -1.50 22.07
C MET A 177 -22.60 -2.46 20.94
N LEU A 178 -23.48 -3.39 20.57
CA LEU A 178 -23.29 -4.29 19.44
C LEU A 178 -23.17 -3.50 18.12
N SER A 179 -24.00 -2.48 17.93
CA SER A 179 -23.90 -1.60 16.73
C SER A 179 -22.56 -0.87 16.64
N VAL A 180 -21.98 -0.45 17.77
CA VAL A 180 -20.66 0.18 17.85
C VAL A 180 -19.55 -0.82 17.52
N GLY A 181 -19.58 -2.01 18.13
CA GLY A 181 -18.61 -3.07 17.84
C GLY A 181 -18.61 -3.49 16.36
N ALA A 182 -19.81 -3.66 15.78
CA ALA A 182 -19.98 -3.93 14.36
C ALA A 182 -19.41 -2.80 13.49
N ALA A 183 -19.65 -1.55 13.87
CA ALA A 183 -19.19 -0.38 13.14
C ALA A 183 -17.65 -0.22 13.15
N MET A 184 -16.97 -0.67 14.20
CA MET A 184 -15.50 -0.72 14.28
C MET A 184 -14.92 -1.79 13.35
N PHE A 185 -15.65 -2.90 13.17
CA PHE A 185 -15.22 -4.05 12.39
C PHE A 185 -15.42 -3.86 10.88
N LYS A 186 -16.65 -3.56 10.46
CA LYS A 186 -17.10 -3.59 9.05
C LYS A 186 -16.25 -2.83 8.02
N PRO A 187 -15.86 -1.54 8.23
CA PRO A 187 -15.15 -0.78 7.19
C PRO A 187 -13.69 -1.20 7.02
N ASN A 188 -13.17 -2.04 7.93
CA ASN A 188 -11.75 -2.35 8.03
C ASN A 188 -11.36 -3.73 7.49
N VAL A 189 -12.28 -4.69 7.52
CA VAL A 189 -11.97 -6.09 7.20
C VAL A 189 -11.77 -6.32 5.71
N SER A 190 -12.62 -5.74 4.85
CA SER A 190 -12.48 -5.92 3.39
C SER A 190 -11.23 -5.23 2.82
N PRO A 191 -10.82 -4.01 3.24
CA PRO A 191 -9.51 -3.50 2.85
C PRO A 191 -8.36 -4.37 3.37
N LEU A 192 -8.42 -4.82 4.64
CA LEU A 192 -7.37 -5.68 5.21
C LEU A 192 -7.23 -7.00 4.44
N LEU A 193 -8.34 -7.58 4.00
CA LEU A 193 -8.37 -8.77 3.15
C LEU A 193 -7.68 -8.53 1.81
N LEU A 194 -8.03 -7.42 1.14
CA LEU A 194 -7.49 -7.07 -0.17
C LEU A 194 -6.03 -6.62 -0.12
N ASP A 195 -5.59 -6.05 1.01
CA ASP A 195 -4.17 -5.73 1.26
C ASP A 195 -3.30 -7.01 1.29
N GLN A 196 -3.88 -8.21 1.41
CA GLN A 196 -3.13 -9.48 1.38
C GLN A 196 -2.88 -10.02 -0.03
N MET A 197 -3.42 -9.39 -1.09
CA MET A 197 -3.28 -9.89 -2.45
C MET A 197 -1.85 -9.65 -2.98
N PRO A 198 -1.17 -10.68 -3.54
CA PRO A 198 0.24 -10.58 -3.92
C PRO A 198 0.49 -9.77 -5.20
N ASN A 199 -0.49 -9.71 -6.11
CA ASN A 199 -0.34 -9.04 -7.40
C ASN A 199 -1.18 -7.75 -7.41
N THR A 200 -0.52 -6.60 -7.57
CA THR A 200 -1.18 -5.28 -7.67
C THR A 200 -1.32 -4.79 -9.12
N LYS A 201 -0.58 -5.38 -10.06
CA LYS A 201 -0.58 -5.07 -11.49
C LYS A 201 -0.90 -6.31 -12.32
N ALA A 202 -1.47 -6.11 -13.51
CA ALA A 202 -1.75 -7.20 -14.45
C ALA A 202 -0.44 -7.81 -14.95
N LYS A 203 -0.36 -9.14 -14.98
CA LYS A 203 0.83 -9.88 -15.42
C LYS A 203 0.48 -11.00 -16.38
N THR A 204 1.29 -11.26 -17.39
CA THR A 204 1.14 -12.42 -18.26
C THR A 204 1.69 -13.67 -17.59
N LYS A 205 1.07 -14.82 -17.85
CA LYS A 205 1.49 -16.13 -17.33
C LYS A 205 1.16 -17.22 -18.33
N LEU A 206 2.07 -18.18 -18.52
CA LEU A 206 1.79 -19.42 -19.23
C LEU A 206 1.19 -20.45 -18.28
N LEU A 207 0.01 -20.97 -18.64
CA LEU A 207 -0.64 -22.07 -17.94
C LEU A 207 0.05 -23.41 -18.25
N SER A 208 -0.20 -24.43 -17.42
CA SER A 208 0.35 -25.79 -17.61
C SER A 208 -0.10 -26.47 -18.91
N ASN A 209 -1.16 -25.97 -19.54
CA ASN A 209 -1.67 -26.42 -20.84
C ASN A 209 -1.03 -25.67 -22.04
N GLY A 210 -0.07 -24.75 -21.80
CA GLY A 210 0.59 -23.94 -22.82
C GLY A 210 -0.15 -22.66 -23.22
N GLU A 211 -1.32 -22.37 -22.64
CA GLU A 211 -2.08 -21.15 -22.94
C GLU A 211 -1.48 -19.93 -22.22
N LYS A 212 -1.19 -18.86 -22.97
CA LYS A 212 -0.78 -17.56 -22.41
C LYS A 212 -2.02 -16.82 -21.92
N VAL A 213 -2.05 -16.46 -20.63
CA VAL A 213 -3.17 -15.78 -19.97
C VAL A 213 -2.68 -14.56 -19.21
N ILE A 214 -3.60 -13.64 -18.89
CA ILE A 214 -3.32 -12.47 -18.05
C ILE A 214 -3.83 -12.75 -16.64
N VAL A 215 -2.93 -12.78 -15.66
CA VAL A 215 -3.27 -12.74 -14.25
C VAL A 215 -3.67 -11.31 -13.88
N ASP A 216 -4.96 -11.08 -13.76
CA ASP A 216 -5.52 -9.74 -13.56
C ASP A 216 -5.83 -9.48 -12.06
N PRO A 217 -5.31 -8.39 -11.46
CA PRO A 217 -5.63 -8.01 -10.08
C PRO A 217 -7.12 -7.69 -9.88
N GLU A 218 -7.84 -7.21 -10.89
CA GLU A 218 -9.29 -6.97 -10.83
C GLU A 218 -10.04 -8.29 -10.63
N VAL A 219 -9.69 -9.30 -11.43
CA VAL A 219 -10.30 -10.64 -11.39
C VAL A 219 -9.94 -11.36 -10.09
N THR A 220 -8.73 -11.12 -9.57
CA THR A 220 -8.28 -11.65 -8.26
C THR A 220 -9.06 -11.02 -7.11
N THR A 221 -9.22 -9.69 -7.14
CA THR A 221 -10.02 -8.91 -6.18
C THR A 221 -11.47 -9.38 -6.20
N GLU A 222 -12.05 -9.54 -7.39
CA GLU A 222 -13.41 -10.06 -7.58
C GLU A 222 -13.57 -11.44 -6.93
N ARG A 223 -12.63 -12.36 -7.18
CA ARG A 223 -12.65 -13.71 -6.59
C ARG A 223 -12.55 -13.67 -5.07
N ALA A 224 -11.69 -12.81 -4.51
CA ALA A 224 -11.57 -12.63 -3.07
C ALA A 224 -12.87 -12.08 -2.46
N MET A 225 -13.47 -11.07 -3.10
CA MET A 225 -14.73 -10.47 -2.66
C MET A 225 -15.92 -11.42 -2.80
N LEU A 226 -15.95 -12.29 -3.81
CA LEU A 226 -16.96 -13.35 -3.93
C LEU A 226 -16.89 -14.34 -2.76
N TRP A 227 -15.70 -14.80 -2.40
CA TRP A 227 -15.51 -15.65 -1.22
C TRP A 227 -15.90 -14.93 0.06
N PHE A 228 -15.44 -13.68 0.22
CA PHE A 228 -15.82 -12.84 1.36
C PHE A 228 -17.35 -12.73 1.49
N TYR A 229 -18.04 -12.41 0.39
CA TYR A 229 -19.50 -12.27 0.37
C TYR A 229 -20.25 -13.58 0.61
N LEU A 230 -19.73 -14.70 0.06
CA LEU A 230 -20.27 -16.03 0.32
C LEU A 230 -20.23 -16.35 1.82
N LEU A 231 -19.08 -16.12 2.47
CA LEU A 231 -18.91 -16.40 3.91
C LEU A 231 -19.78 -15.49 4.79
N ILE A 232 -19.99 -14.22 4.40
CA ILE A 232 -20.98 -13.33 5.05
C ILE A 232 -22.37 -14.00 5.07
N ASN A 233 -22.80 -14.57 3.95
CA ASN A 233 -24.14 -15.15 3.79
C ASN A 233 -24.28 -16.52 4.43
N ILE A 234 -23.23 -17.35 4.43
CA ILE A 234 -23.19 -18.59 5.23
C ILE A 234 -23.31 -18.23 6.72
N GLY A 235 -22.65 -17.16 7.17
CA GLY A 235 -22.82 -16.62 8.51
C GLY A 235 -24.26 -16.18 8.76
N GLY A 236 -24.84 -15.42 7.84
CA GLY A 236 -26.24 -14.97 7.90
C GLY A 236 -27.25 -16.07 8.18
N PHE A 237 -27.00 -17.29 7.68
CA PHE A 237 -27.85 -18.46 7.89
C PHE A 237 -27.97 -18.90 9.36
N MET A 238 -27.10 -18.40 10.25
CA MET A 238 -27.23 -18.57 11.71
C MET A 238 -28.58 -18.10 12.23
N GLN A 239 -29.22 -17.12 11.57
CA GLN A 239 -30.55 -16.66 11.92
C GLN A 239 -31.59 -17.79 11.92
N VAL A 240 -31.47 -18.79 11.04
CA VAL A 240 -32.38 -19.95 11.06
C VAL A 240 -32.29 -20.70 12.39
N ALA A 241 -31.07 -20.97 12.86
CA ALA A 241 -30.84 -21.68 14.11
C ALA A 241 -31.37 -20.88 15.30
N THR A 242 -31.13 -19.56 15.33
CA THR A 242 -31.57 -18.71 16.44
C THR A 242 -33.08 -18.45 16.44
N SER A 243 -33.72 -18.32 15.27
CA SER A 243 -35.18 -18.23 15.13
C SER A 243 -35.90 -19.50 15.62
N TYR A 244 -35.35 -20.69 15.38
CA TYR A 244 -35.91 -21.92 15.96
C TYR A 244 -35.60 -22.06 17.45
N ALA A 245 -34.43 -21.58 17.90
CA ALA A 245 -34.09 -21.57 19.33
C ALA A 245 -35.05 -20.69 20.14
N GLU A 246 -35.40 -19.48 19.66
CA GLU A 246 -36.40 -18.62 20.36
C GLU A 246 -37.78 -19.30 20.43
N LYS A 247 -38.20 -19.99 19.37
CA LYS A 247 -39.53 -20.61 19.28
C LYS A 247 -39.66 -21.87 20.13
N TYR A 248 -38.62 -22.70 20.22
CA TYR A 248 -38.70 -24.01 20.86
C TYR A 248 -38.07 -24.10 22.25
N VAL A 249 -37.18 -23.18 22.60
CA VAL A 249 -36.39 -23.23 23.85
C VAL A 249 -36.45 -21.90 24.60
N GLY A 250 -36.26 -20.77 23.93
CA GLY A 250 -36.34 -19.43 24.50
C GLY A 250 -35.10 -18.57 24.23
N TRP A 251 -35.16 -17.32 24.70
CA TRP A 251 -34.23 -16.26 24.30
C TRP A 251 -32.77 -16.51 24.72
N TRP A 252 -32.55 -17.17 25.85
CA TRP A 252 -31.20 -17.43 26.35
C TRP A 252 -30.38 -18.28 25.36
N LEU A 253 -30.98 -19.30 24.75
CA LEU A 253 -30.32 -20.15 23.77
C LEU A 253 -30.12 -19.39 22.45
N ALA A 254 -31.13 -18.62 22.04
CA ALA A 254 -31.07 -17.84 20.81
C ALA A 254 -29.92 -16.81 20.83
N PHE A 255 -29.63 -16.18 21.98
CA PHE A 255 -28.53 -15.21 22.10
C PHE A 255 -27.16 -15.81 22.45
N ILE A 256 -27.10 -17.00 23.08
CA ILE A 256 -25.81 -17.64 23.40
C ILE A 256 -25.19 -18.35 22.19
N LEU A 257 -26.00 -18.85 21.24
CA LEU A 257 -25.52 -19.52 20.03
C LEU A 257 -24.56 -18.63 19.20
N PRO A 258 -24.94 -17.37 18.86
CA PRO A 258 -24.03 -16.37 18.30
C PRO A 258 -22.71 -16.23 19.06
N LEU A 259 -22.79 -16.13 20.40
CA LEU A 259 -21.63 -15.91 21.26
C LEU A 259 -20.62 -17.06 21.18
N PHE A 260 -21.05 -18.32 21.10
CA PHE A 260 -20.13 -19.46 20.99
C PHE A 260 -19.30 -19.43 19.72
N LEU A 261 -19.86 -18.97 18.60
CA LEU A 261 -19.12 -18.80 17.34
C LEU A 261 -18.20 -17.58 17.37
N TYR A 262 -18.53 -16.61 18.22
CA TYR A 262 -17.80 -15.37 18.36
C TYR A 262 -16.59 -15.46 19.32
N LEU A 263 -16.69 -16.27 20.37
CA LEU A 263 -15.65 -16.41 21.41
C LEU A 263 -14.25 -16.80 20.89
N PRO A 264 -14.08 -17.65 19.87
CA PRO A 264 -12.75 -17.98 19.34
C PRO A 264 -12.07 -16.83 18.57
N LEU A 265 -12.84 -15.80 18.18
CA LEU A 265 -12.40 -14.75 17.25
C LEU A 265 -11.18 -13.94 17.74
N PRO A 266 -11.10 -13.50 19.01
CA PRO A 266 -9.93 -12.78 19.51
C PRO A 266 -8.63 -13.60 19.44
N ALA A 267 -8.70 -14.90 19.74
CA ALA A 267 -7.56 -15.81 19.68
C ALA A 267 -7.08 -16.00 18.24
N LEU A 268 -8.00 -16.17 17.30
CA LEU A 268 -7.70 -16.26 15.87
C LEU A 268 -7.04 -14.96 15.36
N LEU A 269 -7.59 -13.80 15.70
CA LEU A 269 -7.01 -12.51 15.33
C LEU A 269 -5.62 -12.31 15.91
N PHE A 270 -5.41 -12.65 17.19
CA PHE A 270 -4.10 -12.55 17.82
C PHE A 270 -3.05 -13.42 17.11
N TRP A 271 -3.42 -14.64 16.71
CA TRP A 271 -2.57 -15.54 15.94
C TRP A 271 -2.31 -15.02 14.52
N LEU A 272 -3.33 -14.46 13.85
CA LEU A 272 -3.20 -13.87 12.50
C LEU A 272 -2.29 -12.64 12.47
N ARG A 273 -2.22 -11.85 13.56
CA ARG A 273 -1.48 -10.58 13.60
C ARG A 273 -0.06 -10.66 13.03
N LYS A 274 0.68 -11.75 13.28
CA LYS A 274 2.07 -11.93 12.84
C LYS A 274 2.20 -12.41 11.39
N ARG A 275 1.09 -12.79 10.74
CA ARG A 275 1.01 -13.41 9.41
C ARG A 275 0.37 -12.51 8.36
N LEU A 276 -0.13 -11.34 8.78
CA LEU A 276 -0.80 -10.38 7.92
C LEU A 276 0.17 -9.28 7.48
N VAL A 277 0.00 -8.81 6.26
CA VAL A 277 0.55 -7.54 5.80
C VAL A 277 -0.28 -6.43 6.44
N LEU A 278 0.35 -5.67 7.34
CA LEU A 278 -0.28 -4.59 8.09
C LEU A 278 0.32 -3.25 7.67
N HIS A 279 -0.50 -2.35 7.15
CA HIS A 279 -0.10 -0.99 6.88
C HIS A 279 -0.26 -0.11 8.13
N PRO A 280 0.74 0.73 8.48
CA PRO A 280 0.58 1.72 9.53
C PRO A 280 -0.48 2.77 9.13
N PRO A 281 -1.13 3.43 10.11
CA PRO A 281 -2.03 4.55 9.81
C PRO A 281 -1.24 5.67 9.10
N GLY A 282 -1.73 6.11 7.94
CA GLY A 282 -1.04 7.06 7.08
C GLY A 282 -1.31 8.54 7.38
N GLY A 283 -2.11 8.84 8.40
CA GLY A 283 -2.59 10.19 8.69
C GLY A 283 -3.89 10.53 7.93
N SER A 284 -4.39 11.76 8.12
CA SER A 284 -5.68 12.18 7.55
C SER A 284 -5.52 12.83 6.18
N ASP A 285 -5.67 12.03 5.12
CA ASP A 285 -5.77 12.55 3.74
C ASP A 285 -7.11 13.24 3.46
N LEU A 286 -8.10 13.06 4.35
CA LEU A 286 -9.41 13.71 4.25
C LEU A 286 -9.30 15.24 4.20
N LEU A 287 -8.39 15.83 4.98
CA LEU A 287 -8.17 17.27 4.95
C LEU A 287 -7.61 17.73 3.60
N ASN A 288 -6.71 16.95 3.00
CA ASN A 288 -6.16 17.23 1.68
C ASN A 288 -7.24 17.11 0.60
N VAL A 289 -8.13 16.12 0.69
CA VAL A 289 -9.32 15.99 -0.18
C VAL A 289 -10.22 17.22 -0.08
N CYS A 290 -10.54 17.68 1.14
CA CYS A 290 -11.35 18.88 1.34
C CYS A 290 -10.68 20.14 0.75
N ARG A 291 -9.36 20.26 0.84
CA ARG A 291 -8.60 21.36 0.22
C ARG A 291 -8.63 21.29 -1.31
N VAL A 292 -8.41 20.11 -1.89
CA VAL A 292 -8.54 19.86 -3.33
C VAL A 292 -9.93 20.28 -3.82
N LEU A 293 -10.99 19.85 -3.14
CA LEU A 293 -12.36 20.23 -3.46
C LEU A 293 -12.59 21.73 -3.36
N GLY A 294 -12.10 22.39 -2.31
CA GLY A 294 -12.20 23.84 -2.15
C GLY A 294 -11.54 24.60 -3.31
N ILE A 295 -10.40 24.13 -3.79
CA ILE A 295 -9.70 24.69 -4.96
C ILE A 295 -10.50 24.43 -6.25
N CYS A 296 -10.99 23.20 -6.46
CA CYS A 296 -11.81 22.88 -7.62
C CYS A 296 -13.11 23.69 -7.66
N LEU A 297 -13.80 23.86 -6.52
CA LEU A 297 -15.07 24.61 -6.43
C LEU A 297 -14.87 26.11 -6.60
N SER A 298 -13.85 26.69 -5.96
CA SER A 298 -13.55 28.13 -6.09
C SER A 298 -13.16 28.52 -7.52
N ARG A 299 -12.56 27.61 -8.29
CA ARG A 299 -12.04 27.89 -9.65
C ARG A 299 -12.93 27.40 -10.78
N GLY A 300 -13.54 26.23 -10.60
CA GLY A 300 -14.42 25.60 -11.57
C GLY A 300 -15.88 26.05 -11.44
N GLY A 301 -16.29 26.47 -10.24
CA GLY A 301 -17.70 26.72 -9.91
C GLY A 301 -18.50 25.42 -9.77
N ILE A 302 -19.61 25.48 -9.04
CA ILE A 302 -20.45 24.30 -8.75
C ILE A 302 -21.05 23.67 -10.02
N PHE A 303 -21.24 24.46 -11.07
CA PHE A 303 -21.82 24.03 -12.34
C PHE A 303 -20.84 23.28 -13.27
N ARG A 304 -19.54 23.23 -12.93
CA ARG A 304 -18.56 22.41 -13.65
C ARG A 304 -18.34 21.03 -13.03
N ILE A 305 -18.99 20.71 -11.91
CA ILE A 305 -18.89 19.37 -11.30
C ILE A 305 -19.30 18.33 -12.36
N GLY A 306 -18.43 17.33 -12.56
CA GLY A 306 -18.63 16.27 -13.55
C GLY A 306 -18.27 16.62 -15.00
N ARG A 307 -17.82 17.85 -15.30
CA ARG A 307 -17.28 18.21 -16.64
C ARG A 307 -15.78 17.91 -16.73
N HIS A 308 -15.32 17.68 -17.96
CA HIS A 308 -13.89 17.47 -18.26
C HIS A 308 -13.06 18.67 -17.75
N GLY A 309 -11.95 18.40 -17.08
CA GLY A 309 -11.06 19.43 -16.53
C GLY A 309 -11.45 20.05 -15.18
N PHE A 310 -12.53 19.59 -14.53
CA PHE A 310 -12.89 20.09 -13.19
C PHE A 310 -11.81 19.81 -12.13
N TRP A 311 -11.27 18.59 -12.14
CA TRP A 311 -10.26 18.15 -11.16
C TRP A 311 -8.86 18.67 -11.47
N ASP A 312 -8.55 18.93 -12.75
CA ASP A 312 -7.23 19.44 -13.17
C ASP A 312 -6.89 20.79 -12.55
N ALA A 313 -7.89 21.58 -12.14
CA ALA A 313 -7.68 22.89 -11.50
C ALA A 313 -6.92 22.83 -10.16
N ALA A 314 -6.89 21.66 -9.51
CA ALA A 314 -6.21 21.42 -8.24
C ALA A 314 -4.89 20.64 -8.37
N LYS A 315 -4.50 20.24 -9.59
CA LYS A 315 -3.21 19.58 -9.86
C LYS A 315 -2.06 20.57 -9.63
N PRO A 316 -1.08 20.25 -8.77
CA PRO A 316 0.12 21.07 -8.58
C PRO A 316 0.79 21.53 -9.88
N SER A 317 0.89 20.67 -10.90
CA SER A 317 1.46 21.05 -12.21
C SER A 317 0.69 22.17 -12.90
N VAL A 318 -0.65 22.12 -12.86
CA VAL A 318 -1.54 23.13 -13.47
C VAL A 318 -1.55 24.42 -12.66
N ILE A 319 -1.44 24.33 -11.33
CA ILE A 319 -1.30 25.50 -10.44
C ILE A 319 0.04 26.21 -10.73
N ALA A 320 1.13 25.45 -10.86
CA ALA A 320 2.45 25.96 -11.17
C ALA A 320 2.51 26.59 -12.58
N ALA A 321 1.93 25.93 -13.59
CA ALA A 321 1.86 26.44 -14.97
C ALA A 321 1.10 27.78 -15.08
N LYS A 322 0.19 28.08 -14.16
CA LYS A 322 -0.53 29.36 -14.09
C LYS A 322 0.19 30.44 -13.27
N GLY A 323 1.41 30.18 -12.81
CA GLY A 323 2.22 31.13 -12.04
C GLY A 323 1.69 31.40 -10.62
N GLN A 324 0.94 30.46 -10.04
CA GLN A 324 0.28 30.65 -8.74
C GLN A 324 1.05 29.97 -7.62
N ASN A 325 1.32 30.70 -6.55
CA ASN A 325 2.16 30.24 -5.44
C ASN A 325 1.32 29.65 -4.28
N ILE A 326 0.58 28.57 -4.56
CA ILE A 326 -0.20 27.85 -3.53
C ILE A 326 0.65 26.70 -3.00
N ARG A 327 0.86 26.65 -1.68
CA ARG A 327 1.51 25.52 -1.02
C ARG A 327 0.61 24.28 -1.12
N THR A 328 0.96 23.35 -2.00
CA THR A 328 0.30 22.05 -2.14
C THR A 328 1.02 21.03 -1.26
N HIS A 329 0.26 20.23 -0.51
CA HIS A 329 0.79 19.12 0.30
C HIS A 329 0.53 17.76 -0.38
N TRP A 330 0.18 17.77 -1.66
CA TRP A 330 -0.21 16.61 -2.45
C TRP A 330 0.38 16.74 -3.86
N ASN A 331 0.50 15.61 -4.57
CA ASN A 331 0.97 15.53 -5.95
C ASN A 331 -0.21 15.46 -6.95
N ASP A 332 0.09 15.48 -8.24
CA ASP A 332 -0.94 15.37 -9.30
C ASP A 332 -1.72 14.04 -9.24
N GLN A 333 -1.03 12.95 -8.89
CA GLN A 333 -1.64 11.62 -8.78
C GLN A 333 -2.70 11.56 -7.68
N PHE A 334 -2.45 12.23 -6.54
CA PHE A 334 -3.43 12.32 -5.46
C PHE A 334 -4.73 12.99 -5.92
N VAL A 335 -4.65 14.03 -6.77
CA VAL A 335 -5.84 14.69 -7.32
C VAL A 335 -6.62 13.76 -8.25
N GLU A 336 -5.89 12.92 -9.00
CA GLU A 336 -6.49 11.87 -9.83
C GLU A 336 -7.15 10.78 -8.98
N ASP A 337 -6.53 10.35 -7.89
CA ASP A 337 -7.11 9.40 -6.94
C ASP A 337 -8.37 9.98 -6.26
N VAL A 338 -8.37 11.27 -5.93
CA VAL A 338 -9.55 11.99 -5.43
C VAL A 338 -10.67 11.97 -6.47
N ARG A 339 -10.38 12.28 -7.74
CA ARG A 339 -11.37 12.19 -8.83
C ARG A 339 -11.98 10.80 -8.90
N ARG A 340 -11.15 9.75 -8.91
CA ARG A 340 -11.59 8.34 -8.97
C ARG A 340 -12.42 7.95 -7.75
N THR A 341 -12.07 8.45 -6.57
CA THR A 341 -12.85 8.26 -5.33
C THR A 341 -14.24 8.87 -5.44
N PHE A 342 -14.35 10.12 -5.92
CA PHE A 342 -15.65 10.78 -6.08
C PHE A 342 -16.53 10.11 -7.13
N GLN A 343 -15.92 9.54 -8.17
CA GLN A 343 -16.62 8.71 -9.15
C GLN A 343 -17.17 7.43 -8.50
N ALA A 344 -16.38 6.75 -7.65
CA ALA A 344 -16.81 5.58 -6.89
C ALA A 344 -17.95 5.91 -5.90
N THR A 345 -17.82 6.97 -5.11
CA THR A 345 -18.85 7.36 -4.14
C THR A 345 -20.14 7.80 -4.84
N GLY A 346 -20.03 8.43 -6.02
CA GLY A 346 -21.19 8.74 -6.88
C GLY A 346 -21.95 7.50 -7.36
N ILE A 347 -21.26 6.39 -7.68
CA ILE A 347 -21.90 5.10 -7.98
C ILE A 347 -22.69 4.62 -6.76
N PHE A 348 -22.10 4.69 -5.57
CA PHE A 348 -22.71 4.13 -4.37
C PHE A 348 -24.01 4.82 -3.95
N CYS A 349 -24.21 6.10 -4.33
CA CYS A 349 -25.46 6.82 -4.10
C CYS A 349 -26.70 6.18 -4.73
N PHE A 350 -26.53 5.24 -5.67
CA PHE A 350 -27.62 4.47 -6.27
C PHE A 350 -27.97 3.19 -5.49
N PHE A 351 -27.14 2.76 -4.53
CA PHE A 351 -27.39 1.52 -3.78
C PHE A 351 -28.54 1.58 -2.76
N PRO A 352 -28.95 2.74 -2.20
CA PRO A 352 -30.10 2.76 -1.30
C PRO A 352 -31.38 2.23 -1.98
N ILE A 353 -31.58 2.50 -3.29
CA ILE A 353 -32.78 2.04 -3.99
C ILE A 353 -32.78 0.52 -4.20
N GLN A 354 -31.61 -0.09 -4.42
CA GLN A 354 -31.47 -1.54 -4.49
C GLN A 354 -31.91 -2.17 -3.18
N TYR A 355 -31.36 -1.69 -2.06
CA TYR A 355 -31.67 -2.22 -0.74
C TYR A 355 -33.17 -2.11 -0.39
N ILE A 356 -33.80 -1.00 -0.77
CA ILE A 356 -35.26 -0.81 -0.59
C ILE A 356 -36.05 -1.77 -1.48
N ASN A 357 -35.61 -2.05 -2.70
CA ASN A 357 -36.32 -2.96 -3.60
C ASN A 357 -36.16 -4.45 -3.22
N ASP A 358 -35.05 -4.82 -2.56
CA ASP A 358 -34.79 -6.20 -2.15
C ASP A 358 -35.73 -6.68 -1.03
N ASN A 359 -36.14 -5.80 -0.11
CA ASN A 359 -36.97 -6.15 1.06
C ASN A 359 -38.24 -5.30 1.21
N GLY A 360 -38.47 -4.36 0.30
CA GLY A 360 -39.45 -3.29 0.49
C GLY A 360 -38.96 -2.23 1.47
N LEU A 361 -39.73 -1.14 1.56
CA LEU A 361 -39.39 -0.04 2.44
C LEU A 361 -39.65 -0.41 3.91
N GLY A 362 -38.62 -0.26 4.76
CA GLY A 362 -38.65 -0.67 6.16
C GLY A 362 -38.86 -2.18 6.34
N ASN A 363 -39.80 -2.57 7.21
CA ASN A 363 -40.14 -3.99 7.45
C ASN A 363 -41.35 -4.47 6.62
N ALA A 364 -41.64 -3.84 5.49
CA ALA A 364 -42.83 -4.12 4.68
C ALA A 364 -42.94 -5.60 4.25
N ALA A 365 -41.85 -6.26 3.87
CA ALA A 365 -41.88 -7.69 3.53
C ALA A 365 -42.28 -8.58 4.72
N SER A 366 -41.84 -8.24 5.93
CA SER A 366 -42.29 -8.94 7.14
C SER A 366 -43.80 -8.79 7.36
N PHE A 367 -44.35 -7.59 7.14
CA PHE A 367 -45.81 -7.39 7.21
C PHE A 367 -46.59 -8.07 6.08
N LEU A 368 -45.99 -8.21 4.89
CA LEU A 368 -46.60 -9.01 3.84
C LEU A 368 -46.68 -10.49 4.25
N SER A 369 -45.64 -11.02 4.90
CA SER A 369 -45.60 -12.42 5.30
C SER A 369 -46.69 -12.82 6.29
N THR A 370 -47.18 -11.89 7.12
CA THR A 370 -48.26 -12.17 8.08
C THR A 370 -49.63 -12.30 7.42
N MET A 371 -49.79 -11.84 6.17
CA MET A 371 -51.02 -11.95 5.40
C MET A 371 -51.14 -13.28 4.64
N LEU A 372 -50.10 -14.12 4.67
CA LEU A 372 -49.99 -15.35 3.88
C LEU A 372 -50.09 -16.60 4.75
N THR A 373 -50.49 -17.72 4.15
CA THR A 373 -50.55 -19.02 4.83
C THR A 373 -49.15 -19.59 5.08
N THR A 374 -48.80 -19.80 6.36
CA THR A 374 -47.45 -20.24 6.79
C THR A 374 -47.35 -21.73 7.14
N ASN A 375 -48.47 -22.41 7.43
CA ASN A 375 -48.52 -23.83 7.79
C ASN A 375 -47.47 -24.25 8.84
N GLY A 376 -47.19 -23.39 9.83
CA GLY A 376 -46.27 -23.67 10.94
C GLY A 376 -44.82 -23.18 10.75
N VAL A 377 -44.46 -22.73 9.55
CA VAL A 377 -43.15 -22.10 9.27
C VAL A 377 -43.10 -20.71 9.93
N PRO A 378 -42.06 -20.37 10.71
CA PRO A 378 -41.89 -19.02 11.23
C PRO A 378 -41.76 -18.02 10.08
N ASN A 379 -42.43 -16.87 10.19
CA ASN A 379 -42.39 -15.81 9.18
C ASN A 379 -40.96 -15.30 8.92
N ASP A 380 -40.12 -15.23 9.96
CA ASP A 380 -38.74 -14.75 9.88
C ASP A 380 -37.79 -15.72 9.17
N VAL A 381 -38.19 -16.98 8.96
CA VAL A 381 -37.36 -17.96 8.23
C VAL A 381 -37.32 -17.63 6.74
N ILE A 382 -38.38 -17.06 6.18
CA ILE A 382 -38.52 -16.85 4.73
C ILE A 382 -37.51 -15.82 4.19
N SER A 383 -37.09 -14.84 4.99
CA SER A 383 -36.06 -13.89 4.56
C SER A 383 -34.69 -14.54 4.33
N ASN A 384 -34.42 -15.72 4.92
CA ASN A 384 -33.18 -16.46 4.68
C ASN A 384 -33.05 -16.99 3.25
N PHE A 385 -34.12 -16.96 2.44
CA PHE A 385 -34.01 -17.25 1.00
C PHE A 385 -33.10 -16.27 0.26
N ASN A 386 -32.96 -15.04 0.76
CA ASN A 386 -31.96 -14.10 0.24
C ASN A 386 -30.55 -14.71 0.42
N SER A 387 -30.13 -15.00 1.65
CA SER A 387 -28.82 -15.61 1.93
C SER A 387 -28.64 -16.96 1.23
N LEU A 388 -29.68 -17.80 1.19
CA LEU A 388 -29.65 -19.11 0.53
C LEU A 388 -29.42 -18.97 -0.98
N SER A 389 -30.10 -18.01 -1.63
CA SER A 389 -29.91 -17.75 -3.05
C SER A 389 -28.47 -17.32 -3.34
N ILE A 390 -27.86 -16.51 -2.47
CA ILE A 390 -26.46 -16.11 -2.59
C ILE A 390 -25.53 -17.32 -2.47
N ILE A 391 -25.75 -18.18 -1.46
CA ILE A 391 -24.95 -19.40 -1.26
C ILE A 391 -25.04 -20.33 -2.49
N ALA A 392 -26.22 -20.46 -3.08
CA ALA A 392 -26.44 -21.30 -4.25
C ALA A 392 -25.87 -20.69 -5.54
N PHE A 393 -26.04 -19.39 -5.76
CA PHE A 393 -25.65 -18.72 -7.01
C PHE A 393 -24.20 -18.24 -7.02
N ALA A 394 -23.55 -17.98 -5.88
CA ALA A 394 -22.16 -17.51 -5.87
C ALA A 394 -21.18 -18.50 -6.53
N PRO A 395 -21.24 -19.82 -6.29
CA PRO A 395 -20.43 -20.80 -7.03
C PRO A 395 -20.77 -20.83 -8.52
N VAL A 396 -22.04 -20.66 -8.88
CA VAL A 396 -22.49 -20.61 -10.29
C VAL A 396 -21.88 -19.41 -11.00
N LEU A 397 -21.80 -18.24 -10.35
CA LEU A 397 -21.13 -17.07 -10.92
C LEU A 397 -19.62 -17.30 -11.05
N ASN A 398 -18.96 -17.80 -9.99
CA ASN A 398 -17.51 -17.91 -9.93
C ASN A 398 -16.94 -19.00 -10.87
N TYR A 399 -17.61 -20.15 -10.96
CA TYR A 399 -17.14 -21.31 -11.72
C TYR A 399 -17.93 -21.57 -13.01
N GLY A 400 -19.11 -20.98 -13.17
CA GLY A 400 -19.97 -21.12 -14.35
C GLY A 400 -20.00 -19.86 -15.21
N LEU A 401 -20.78 -18.86 -14.81
CA LEU A 401 -21.11 -17.69 -15.63
C LEU A 401 -19.87 -16.86 -16.00
N TYR A 402 -19.05 -16.45 -15.02
CA TYR A 402 -17.90 -15.59 -15.32
C TYR A 402 -16.82 -16.30 -16.15
N PRO A 403 -16.45 -17.55 -15.86
CA PRO A 403 -15.55 -18.30 -16.75
C PRO A 403 -16.10 -18.48 -18.17
N LEU A 404 -17.41 -18.72 -18.31
CA LEU A 404 -18.06 -18.87 -19.62
C LEU A 404 -18.02 -17.56 -20.42
N LEU A 405 -18.36 -16.44 -19.79
CA LEU A 405 -18.28 -15.12 -20.43
C LEU A 405 -16.84 -14.77 -20.84
N ARG A 406 -15.86 -15.11 -19.99
CA ARG A 406 -14.43 -14.94 -20.29
C ARG A 406 -13.97 -15.85 -21.43
N HIS A 407 -14.50 -17.07 -21.52
CA HIS A 407 -14.23 -17.98 -22.63
C HIS A 407 -14.75 -17.43 -23.97
N PHE A 408 -15.89 -16.74 -23.95
CA PHE A 408 -16.43 -16.03 -25.11
C PHE A 408 -15.84 -14.63 -25.34
N HIS A 409 -14.79 -14.23 -24.60
CA HIS A 409 -14.15 -12.91 -24.69
C HIS A 409 -15.11 -11.73 -24.45
N ILE A 410 -16.19 -11.93 -23.68
CA ILE A 410 -17.15 -10.88 -23.33
C ILE A 410 -16.68 -10.16 -22.07
N ARG A 411 -16.36 -8.86 -22.19
CA ARG A 411 -15.99 -8.00 -21.05
C ARG A 411 -17.23 -7.63 -20.24
N TYR A 412 -17.48 -8.37 -19.17
CA TYR A 412 -18.55 -8.06 -18.23
C TYR A 412 -18.01 -7.20 -17.08
N GLY A 413 -17.99 -5.88 -17.28
CA GLY A 413 -17.42 -4.89 -16.36
C GLY A 413 -18.24 -4.65 -15.07
N PRO A 414 -17.66 -3.96 -14.08
CA PRO A 414 -18.31 -3.70 -12.79
C PRO A 414 -19.65 -2.94 -12.90
N VAL A 415 -19.77 -1.95 -13.77
CA VAL A 415 -20.99 -1.15 -13.95
C VAL A 415 -22.08 -1.95 -14.65
N ALA A 416 -21.74 -2.73 -15.67
CA ALA A 416 -22.69 -3.66 -16.30
C ALA A 416 -23.27 -4.68 -15.30
N ARG A 417 -22.45 -5.18 -14.37
CA ARG A 417 -22.89 -6.04 -13.28
C ARG A 417 -23.83 -5.32 -12.33
N ILE A 418 -23.44 -4.15 -11.83
CA ILE A 418 -24.30 -3.35 -10.93
C ILE A 418 -25.65 -3.06 -11.61
N THR A 419 -25.65 -2.70 -12.90
CA THR A 419 -26.88 -2.47 -13.68
C THR A 419 -27.78 -3.70 -13.68
N THR A 420 -27.20 -4.89 -13.86
CA THR A 420 -27.94 -6.16 -13.81
C THR A 420 -28.53 -6.41 -12.42
N GLY A 421 -27.78 -6.13 -11.35
CA GLY A 421 -28.30 -6.21 -9.98
C GLY A 421 -29.44 -5.22 -9.72
N LEU A 422 -29.30 -3.96 -10.13
CA LEU A 422 -30.36 -2.95 -10.04
C LEU A 422 -31.63 -3.36 -10.81
N ALA A 423 -31.48 -4.00 -11.96
CA ALA A 423 -32.60 -4.56 -12.71
C ALA A 423 -33.26 -5.73 -11.96
N LEU A 424 -32.47 -6.67 -11.43
CA LEU A 424 -32.97 -7.83 -10.69
C LEU A 424 -33.70 -7.45 -9.39
N SER A 425 -33.15 -6.52 -8.60
CA SER A 425 -33.83 -5.99 -7.41
C SER A 425 -35.15 -5.31 -7.76
N THR A 426 -35.19 -4.55 -8.86
CA THR A 426 -36.44 -3.95 -9.37
C THR A 426 -37.47 -5.02 -9.72
N ILE A 427 -37.07 -6.11 -10.38
CA ILE A 427 -37.98 -7.24 -10.68
C ILE A 427 -38.46 -7.92 -9.39
N GLY A 428 -37.57 -8.08 -8.40
CA GLY A 428 -37.94 -8.57 -7.06
C GLY A 428 -39.00 -7.69 -6.37
N GLY A 429 -38.80 -6.37 -6.39
CA GLY A 429 -39.77 -5.38 -5.88
C GLY A 429 -41.13 -5.44 -6.58
N ILE A 430 -41.15 -5.63 -7.91
CA ILE A 430 -42.38 -5.87 -8.68
C ILE A 430 -43.04 -7.17 -8.19
N GLY A 431 -42.27 -8.22 -7.94
CA GLY A 431 -42.75 -9.48 -7.36
C GLY A 431 -43.47 -9.27 -6.03
N TYR A 432 -42.88 -8.52 -5.09
CA TYR A 432 -43.55 -8.16 -3.84
C TYR A 432 -44.84 -7.36 -4.05
N THR A 433 -44.83 -6.41 -4.98
CA THR A 433 -45.99 -5.57 -5.30
C THR A 433 -47.16 -6.43 -5.79
N VAL A 434 -46.89 -7.36 -6.69
CA VAL A 434 -47.90 -8.29 -7.24
C VAL A 434 -48.43 -9.21 -6.15
N LEU A 435 -47.55 -9.80 -5.34
CA LEU A 435 -47.96 -10.66 -4.22
C LEU A 435 -48.85 -9.92 -3.22
N ASN A 436 -48.46 -8.71 -2.84
CA ASN A 436 -49.23 -7.88 -1.93
C ASN A 436 -50.61 -7.50 -2.51
N TYR A 437 -50.66 -7.12 -3.80
CA TYR A 437 -51.93 -6.81 -4.47
C TYR A 437 -52.91 -7.99 -4.45
N TYR A 438 -52.43 -9.21 -4.74
CA TYR A 438 -53.27 -10.41 -4.68
C TYR A 438 -53.62 -10.82 -3.25
N ALA A 439 -52.72 -10.62 -2.29
CA ALA A 439 -53.02 -10.84 -0.87
C ALA A 439 -54.18 -9.95 -0.40
N TYR A 440 -54.20 -8.67 -0.78
CA TYR A 440 -55.33 -7.77 -0.49
C TYR A 440 -56.62 -8.12 -1.24
N LYS A 441 -56.52 -8.68 -2.45
CA LYS A 441 -57.69 -9.03 -3.28
C LYS A 441 -58.36 -10.32 -2.82
N LEU A 442 -57.58 -11.32 -2.43
CA LEU A 442 -58.05 -12.66 -2.06
C LEU A 442 -58.22 -12.83 -0.55
N GLY A 443 -57.63 -11.93 0.25
CA GLY A 443 -57.71 -11.97 1.69
C GLY A 443 -59.12 -11.67 2.22
N PRO A 444 -59.58 -12.38 3.26
CA PRO A 444 -60.91 -12.18 3.87
C PRO A 444 -61.09 -10.77 4.47
N CYS A 445 -60.00 -10.10 4.86
CA CYS A 445 -60.00 -8.74 5.42
C CYS A 445 -59.75 -7.63 4.36
N GLY A 446 -59.70 -7.99 3.07
CA GLY A 446 -59.46 -7.05 1.99
C GLY A 446 -58.16 -6.27 2.16
N LYS A 447 -58.24 -4.93 2.11
CA LYS A 447 -57.09 -4.01 2.19
C LYS A 447 -56.48 -3.85 3.60
N TYR A 448 -57.00 -4.56 4.59
CA TYR A 448 -56.54 -4.50 5.99
C TYR A 448 -55.99 -5.85 6.49
N GLY A 449 -55.45 -6.66 5.58
CA GLY A 449 -55.00 -8.02 5.87
C GLY A 449 -53.84 -8.15 6.85
N SER A 450 -53.01 -7.11 7.03
CA SER A 450 -51.88 -7.11 7.99
C SER A 450 -52.23 -6.46 9.33
N SER A 451 -53.45 -5.95 9.48
CA SER A 451 -53.91 -5.29 10.70
C SER A 451 -54.19 -6.29 11.82
N ASP A 452 -53.91 -5.88 13.07
CA ASP A 452 -54.22 -6.66 14.28
C ASP A 452 -55.73 -6.95 14.43
N THR A 453 -56.59 -6.27 13.67
CA THR A 453 -58.04 -6.48 13.64
C THR A 453 -58.50 -7.57 12.67
N CYS A 454 -57.60 -8.08 11.82
CA CYS A 454 -57.88 -9.15 10.87
C CYS A 454 -57.71 -10.53 11.51
N VAL A 455 -58.59 -10.83 12.46
CA VAL A 455 -58.60 -12.08 13.23
C VAL A 455 -59.98 -12.71 13.24
N ASP A 456 -60.04 -14.03 13.42
CA ASP A 456 -61.28 -14.75 13.65
C ASP A 456 -61.79 -14.56 15.09
N ALA A 457 -62.92 -15.22 15.42
CA ALA A 457 -63.56 -15.13 16.74
C ALA A 457 -62.67 -15.65 17.89
N ASP A 458 -61.66 -16.47 17.58
CA ASP A 458 -60.69 -17.03 18.52
C ASP A 458 -59.38 -16.23 18.57
N GLY A 459 -59.29 -15.11 17.84
CA GLY A 459 -58.13 -14.23 17.79
C GLY A 459 -57.00 -14.73 16.89
N VAL A 460 -57.26 -15.69 16.00
CA VAL A 460 -56.29 -16.21 15.02
C VAL A 460 -56.34 -15.38 13.74
N SER A 461 -55.18 -14.98 13.22
CA SER A 461 -55.09 -14.13 12.03
C SER A 461 -55.73 -14.78 10.80
N LEU A 462 -56.64 -14.05 10.15
CA LEU A 462 -57.30 -14.47 8.92
C LEU A 462 -56.41 -14.16 7.72
N VAL A 463 -55.82 -15.18 7.11
CA VAL A 463 -54.83 -15.03 6.04
C VAL A 463 -55.41 -15.26 4.65
N ALA A 464 -54.80 -14.67 3.63
CA ALA A 464 -55.13 -14.96 2.23
C ALA A 464 -54.73 -16.40 1.87
N PRO A 465 -55.45 -17.11 0.99
CA PRO A 465 -55.14 -18.48 0.56
C PRO A 465 -53.95 -18.54 -0.42
N ILE A 466 -52.89 -17.80 -0.11
CA ILE A 466 -51.63 -17.74 -0.83
C ILE A 466 -50.57 -18.28 0.13
N THR A 467 -49.76 -19.23 -0.33
CA THR A 467 -48.68 -19.77 0.49
C THR A 467 -47.53 -18.79 0.62
N ILE A 468 -46.94 -18.71 1.82
CA ILE A 468 -45.78 -17.85 2.11
C ILE A 468 -44.57 -18.17 1.22
N TRP A 469 -44.46 -19.40 0.71
CA TRP A 469 -43.37 -19.83 -0.18
C TRP A 469 -43.29 -19.03 -1.49
N TRP A 470 -44.36 -18.36 -1.91
CA TRP A 470 -44.29 -17.44 -3.06
C TRP A 470 -43.37 -16.25 -2.81
N MET A 471 -43.15 -15.83 -1.55
CA MET A 471 -42.18 -14.80 -1.20
C MET A 471 -40.73 -15.27 -1.38
N ALA A 472 -40.47 -16.58 -1.47
CA ALA A 472 -39.12 -17.09 -1.72
C ALA A 472 -38.55 -16.58 -3.06
N ILE A 473 -39.41 -16.35 -4.06
CA ILE A 473 -39.01 -15.84 -5.38
C ILE A 473 -38.43 -14.42 -5.29
N PRO A 474 -39.17 -13.40 -4.80
CA PRO A 474 -38.61 -12.05 -4.70
C PRO A 474 -37.44 -11.96 -3.72
N TYR A 475 -37.42 -12.74 -2.62
CA TYR A 475 -36.23 -12.82 -1.75
C TYR A 475 -35.01 -13.39 -2.47
N ALA A 476 -35.17 -14.45 -3.28
CA ALA A 476 -34.09 -15.04 -4.05
C ALA A 476 -33.59 -14.10 -5.15
N LEU A 477 -34.48 -13.36 -5.82
CA LEU A 477 -34.09 -12.34 -6.80
C LEU A 477 -33.29 -11.20 -6.14
N GLY A 478 -33.69 -10.78 -4.93
CA GLY A 478 -32.94 -9.80 -4.15
C GLY A 478 -31.54 -10.30 -3.78
N GLY A 479 -31.41 -11.53 -3.29
CA GLY A 479 -30.10 -12.10 -2.98
C GLY A 479 -29.20 -12.28 -4.21
N ILE A 480 -29.75 -12.70 -5.35
CA ILE A 480 -28.98 -12.75 -6.61
C ILE A 480 -28.58 -11.33 -7.07
N SER A 481 -29.46 -10.35 -6.91
CA SER A 481 -29.15 -8.93 -7.17
C SER A 481 -27.96 -8.45 -6.35
N GLU A 482 -27.92 -8.77 -5.05
CA GLU A 482 -26.82 -8.39 -4.16
C GLU A 482 -25.46 -8.92 -4.63
N LEU A 483 -25.38 -10.12 -5.22
CA LEU A 483 -24.14 -10.63 -5.80
C LEU A 483 -23.61 -9.75 -6.93
N PHE A 484 -24.50 -9.17 -7.73
CA PHE A 484 -24.15 -8.30 -8.84
C PHE A 484 -23.87 -6.85 -8.43
N VAL A 485 -24.30 -6.42 -7.24
CA VAL A 485 -24.06 -5.06 -6.73
C VAL A 485 -22.92 -5.02 -5.70
N ASN A 486 -23.01 -5.81 -4.63
CA ASN A 486 -22.11 -5.69 -3.47
C ASN A 486 -20.69 -6.17 -3.78
N VAL A 487 -20.54 -7.25 -4.55
CA VAL A 487 -19.23 -7.77 -4.94
C VAL A 487 -18.40 -6.73 -5.72
N PRO A 488 -18.90 -6.15 -6.84
CA PRO A 488 -18.16 -5.10 -7.54
C PRO A 488 -18.05 -3.82 -6.69
N ALA A 489 -19.04 -3.49 -5.85
CA ALA A 489 -18.96 -2.33 -4.96
C ALA A 489 -17.75 -2.38 -4.01
N TYR A 490 -17.48 -3.54 -3.39
CA TYR A 490 -16.30 -3.70 -2.54
C TYR A 490 -14.99 -3.54 -3.33
N GLY A 491 -14.91 -4.12 -4.53
CA GLY A 491 -13.74 -3.97 -5.40
C GLY A 491 -13.51 -2.53 -5.84
N ILE A 492 -14.58 -1.80 -6.19
CA ILE A 492 -14.53 -0.38 -6.55
C ILE A 492 -14.12 0.47 -5.34
N ALA A 493 -14.70 0.21 -4.16
CA ALA A 493 -14.39 0.95 -2.94
C ALA A 493 -12.91 0.83 -2.54
N TYR A 494 -12.29 -0.33 -2.78
CA TYR A 494 -10.88 -0.53 -2.51
C TYR A 494 -9.98 0.07 -3.59
N SER A 495 -10.28 -0.22 -4.86
CA SER A 495 -9.38 0.14 -5.99
C SER A 495 -9.37 1.61 -6.34
N ARG A 496 -10.49 2.31 -6.09
CA ARG A 496 -10.62 3.75 -6.37
C ARG A 496 -10.40 4.61 -5.14
N ALA A 497 -10.08 4.02 -3.99
CA ALA A 497 -9.76 4.76 -2.78
C ALA A 497 -8.25 4.98 -2.63
N PRO A 498 -7.82 6.19 -2.22
CA PRO A 498 -6.45 6.47 -1.83
C PRO A 498 -6.00 5.49 -0.75
N LYS A 499 -4.70 5.17 -0.73
CA LYS A 499 -4.09 4.20 0.20
C LYS A 499 -4.50 4.45 1.67
N ASN A 500 -4.50 5.71 2.10
CA ASN A 500 -4.84 6.13 3.47
C ASN A 500 -6.32 6.48 3.67
N MET A 501 -7.21 6.09 2.75
CA MET A 501 -8.66 6.32 2.87
C MET A 501 -9.51 5.09 2.52
N ARG A 502 -8.89 3.91 2.32
CA ARG A 502 -9.63 2.70 1.93
C ARG A 502 -10.67 2.29 2.97
N GLY A 503 -10.42 2.50 4.26
CA GLY A 503 -11.38 2.26 5.33
C GLY A 503 -12.55 3.25 5.27
N LEU A 504 -12.26 4.54 5.10
CA LEU A 504 -13.29 5.57 4.97
C LEU A 504 -14.16 5.39 3.71
N VAL A 505 -13.57 5.09 2.55
CA VAL A 505 -14.34 4.86 1.32
C VAL A 505 -15.18 3.58 1.41
N SER A 506 -14.66 2.53 2.05
CA SER A 506 -15.45 1.34 2.39
C SER A 506 -16.61 1.67 3.32
N ALA A 507 -16.41 2.59 4.28
CA ALA A 507 -17.48 3.09 5.13
C ALA A 507 -18.54 3.91 4.35
N ILE A 508 -18.13 4.70 3.35
CA ILE A 508 -19.08 5.43 2.48
C ILE A 508 -19.95 4.44 1.70
N ASN A 509 -19.39 3.32 1.24
CA ASN A 509 -20.19 2.25 0.62
C ASN A 509 -21.27 1.74 1.59
N LEU A 510 -20.90 1.43 2.83
CA LEU A 510 -21.82 0.97 3.89
C LEU A 510 -22.87 2.02 4.29
N LEU A 511 -22.54 3.31 4.21
CA LEU A 511 -23.45 4.41 4.55
C LEU A 511 -24.72 4.38 3.70
N ASN A 512 -24.67 3.88 2.46
CA ASN A 512 -25.84 3.79 1.59
C ASN A 512 -26.91 2.85 2.14
N THR A 513 -26.52 1.77 2.82
CA THR A 513 -27.45 0.90 3.54
C THR A 513 -28.07 1.65 4.72
N ALA A 514 -27.31 2.48 5.44
CA ALA A 514 -27.86 3.31 6.51
C ALA A 514 -28.87 4.35 5.99
N VAL A 515 -28.64 4.93 4.81
CA VAL A 515 -29.60 5.84 4.16
C VAL A 515 -30.91 5.12 3.87
N ALA A 516 -30.86 3.87 3.38
CA ALA A 516 -32.08 3.08 3.15
C ALA A 516 -32.85 2.81 4.45
N TYR A 517 -32.17 2.47 5.56
CA TYR A 517 -32.81 2.34 6.87
C TYR A 517 -33.37 3.65 7.41
N ALA A 518 -32.69 4.78 7.18
CA ALA A 518 -33.17 6.10 7.58
C ALA A 518 -34.44 6.49 6.81
N ILE A 519 -34.51 6.21 5.51
CA ILE A 519 -35.73 6.38 4.70
C ILE A 519 -36.84 5.47 5.23
N GLY A 520 -36.53 4.20 5.52
CA GLY A 520 -37.45 3.26 6.13
C GLY A 520 -38.03 3.77 7.46
N LEU A 521 -37.19 4.34 8.31
CA LEU A 521 -37.59 4.95 9.58
C LEU A 521 -38.49 6.17 9.35
N ALA A 522 -38.10 7.11 8.48
CA ALA A 522 -38.85 8.32 8.18
C ALA A 522 -40.24 8.03 7.58
N CYS A 523 -40.34 6.99 6.74
CA CYS A 523 -41.57 6.59 6.10
C CYS A 523 -42.42 5.60 6.94
N SER A 524 -42.04 5.31 8.19
CA SER A 524 -42.72 4.32 9.06
C SER A 524 -44.24 4.54 9.17
N ALA A 525 -44.71 5.79 9.14
CA ALA A 525 -46.14 6.11 9.22
C ALA A 525 -46.96 5.65 8.01
N VAL A 526 -46.30 5.42 6.87
CA VAL A 526 -46.90 4.98 5.59
C VAL A 526 -46.78 3.46 5.40
N ILE A 527 -45.89 2.80 6.16
CA ILE A 527 -45.72 1.32 6.16
C ILE A 527 -46.86 0.69 6.98
N LYS A 528 -48.09 0.79 6.48
CA LYS A 528 -49.29 0.21 7.06
C LYS A 528 -50.35 -0.01 5.99
N ASP A 529 -51.32 -0.86 6.31
CA ASP A 529 -52.54 -0.98 5.51
C ASP A 529 -53.29 0.36 5.40
N PRO A 530 -53.88 0.69 4.23
CA PRO A 530 -53.96 -0.06 2.97
C PRO A 530 -52.83 0.25 1.98
N TYR A 531 -51.75 0.89 2.41
CA TYR A 531 -50.74 1.48 1.52
C TYR A 531 -49.61 0.51 1.13
N LEU A 532 -49.56 -0.71 1.67
CA LEU A 532 -48.42 -1.62 1.47
C LEU A 532 -48.13 -1.90 -0.01
N THR A 533 -49.14 -1.97 -0.88
CA THR A 533 -48.90 -2.18 -2.32
C THR A 533 -48.05 -1.05 -2.92
N TRP A 534 -48.28 0.20 -2.52
CA TRP A 534 -47.48 1.34 -2.96
C TRP A 534 -46.13 1.45 -2.26
N VAL A 535 -46.01 0.90 -1.04
CA VAL A 535 -44.74 0.78 -0.32
C VAL A 535 -43.74 -0.13 -1.06
N PHE A 536 -44.23 -1.11 -1.83
CA PHE A 536 -43.41 -1.90 -2.75
C PHE A 536 -43.37 -1.31 -4.18
N GLY A 537 -44.52 -0.88 -4.70
CA GLY A 537 -44.65 -0.42 -6.08
C GLY A 537 -43.92 0.89 -6.37
N GLY A 538 -43.97 1.85 -5.45
CA GLY A 538 -43.29 3.15 -5.59
C GLY A 538 -41.78 3.01 -5.75
N PRO A 539 -41.07 2.35 -4.81
CA PRO A 539 -39.64 2.07 -4.95
C PRO A 539 -39.30 1.26 -6.21
N SER A 540 -40.14 0.31 -6.61
CA SER A 540 -39.91 -0.49 -7.82
C SER A 540 -39.90 0.37 -9.09
N ILE A 541 -40.84 1.33 -9.22
CA ILE A 541 -40.86 2.27 -10.35
C ILE A 541 -39.59 3.13 -10.36
N VAL A 542 -39.21 3.66 -9.19
CA VAL A 542 -37.99 4.46 -9.05
C VAL A 542 -36.75 3.63 -9.39
N GLY A 543 -36.68 2.38 -8.95
CA GLY A 543 -35.61 1.44 -9.27
C GLY A 543 -35.46 1.20 -10.77
N GLY A 544 -36.58 1.00 -11.48
CA GLY A 544 -36.57 0.85 -12.94
C GLY A 544 -35.99 2.07 -13.67
N VAL A 545 -36.43 3.28 -13.27
CA VAL A 545 -35.90 4.53 -13.85
C VAL A 545 -34.41 4.72 -13.51
N LEU A 546 -34.04 4.53 -12.24
CA LEU A 546 -32.66 4.71 -11.79
C LEU A 546 -31.70 3.69 -12.40
N THR A 547 -32.15 2.46 -12.70
CA THR A 547 -31.35 1.45 -13.41
C THR A 547 -30.93 1.95 -14.79
N VAL A 548 -31.87 2.55 -15.54
CA VAL A 548 -31.59 3.12 -16.87
C VAL A 548 -30.65 4.33 -16.75
N VAL A 549 -30.92 5.23 -15.82
CA VAL A 549 -30.09 6.42 -15.58
C VAL A 549 -28.66 6.02 -15.19
N PHE A 550 -28.52 5.05 -14.29
CA PHE A 550 -27.23 4.53 -13.82
C PHE A 550 -26.37 4.02 -14.98
N TYR A 551 -26.95 3.20 -15.85
CA TYR A 551 -26.23 2.65 -17.00
C TYR A 551 -25.68 3.74 -17.92
N PHE A 552 -26.51 4.70 -18.33
CA PHE A 552 -26.07 5.76 -19.22
C PHE A 552 -25.05 6.70 -18.58
N MET A 553 -25.16 6.93 -17.28
CA MET A 553 -24.25 7.82 -16.55
C MET A 553 -22.86 7.20 -16.36
N PHE A 554 -22.78 5.89 -16.08
CA PHE A 554 -21.53 5.25 -15.65
C PHE A 554 -20.93 4.23 -16.64
N ARG A 555 -21.58 3.90 -17.77
CA ARG A 555 -21.04 2.93 -18.76
C ARG A 555 -19.62 3.20 -19.25
N HIS A 556 -19.14 4.45 -19.17
CA HIS A 556 -17.78 4.81 -19.58
C HIS A 556 -16.72 4.24 -18.63
N ILE A 557 -17.09 3.98 -17.37
CA ILE A 557 -16.21 3.45 -16.31
C ILE A 557 -15.78 2.02 -16.60
N ASP A 558 -16.65 1.22 -17.23
CA ASP A 558 -16.32 -0.15 -17.64
C ASP A 558 -15.19 -0.22 -18.67
N LYS A 559 -14.82 0.91 -19.30
CA LYS A 559 -13.67 0.99 -20.20
C LYS A 559 -12.37 1.33 -19.47
N GLU A 560 -12.45 1.97 -18.31
CA GLU A 560 -11.28 2.33 -17.51
C GLU A 560 -10.59 1.06 -16.99
N GLU A 561 -9.26 1.06 -16.94
CA GLU A 561 -8.49 -0.08 -16.43
C GLU A 561 -8.43 -0.09 -14.90
N TYR A 562 -8.38 -1.29 -14.32
CA TYR A 562 -8.22 -1.48 -12.89
C TYR A 562 -6.79 -1.09 -12.49
N MET A 563 -6.69 0.04 -11.80
CA MET A 563 -5.42 0.55 -11.28
C MET A 563 -5.58 0.79 -9.78
N LEU A 564 -4.69 0.21 -8.97
CA LEU A 564 -4.59 0.57 -7.57
C LEU A 564 -3.87 1.91 -7.44
N SER A 565 -4.36 2.79 -6.56
CA SER A 565 -3.62 4.00 -6.20
C SER A 565 -2.33 3.58 -5.46
N GLU A 566 -1.25 3.43 -6.21
CA GLU A 566 0.10 3.44 -5.66
C GLU A 566 0.46 4.91 -5.47
N ASN A 567 0.92 5.29 -4.27
CA ASN A 567 1.60 6.57 -4.16
C ASN A 567 2.80 6.48 -5.12
N ALA A 568 2.74 7.20 -6.24
CA ALA A 568 3.94 7.49 -7.00
C ALA A 568 4.94 8.07 -5.97
N GLU A 569 6.06 7.36 -5.76
CA GLU A 569 7.05 7.51 -4.67
C GLU A 569 7.01 6.51 -3.49
N GLU A 570 6.47 5.30 -3.67
CA GLU A 570 7.13 4.13 -3.06
C GLU A 570 7.98 3.44 -4.12
N THR A 571 9.06 4.09 -4.57
CA THR A 571 10.29 3.32 -4.81
C THR A 571 10.45 2.46 -3.58
N HIS A 572 10.48 1.13 -3.74
CA HIS A 572 10.69 0.19 -2.66
C HIS A 572 11.53 0.84 -1.57
N HIS A 573 11.00 0.97 -0.35
CA HIS A 573 11.81 1.32 0.81
C HIS A 573 12.84 0.19 1.02
N GLY A 574 13.82 0.11 0.12
CA GLY A 574 15.16 -0.34 0.41
C GLY A 574 15.64 0.62 1.48
N LYS A 575 16.03 0.04 2.61
CA LYS A 575 16.61 0.78 3.72
C LYS A 575 17.87 1.48 3.21
N SER A 576 17.75 2.69 2.66
CA SER A 576 18.89 3.60 2.58
C SER A 576 19.19 4.01 4.01
N PHE A 577 20.05 3.25 4.66
CA PHE A 577 20.56 3.58 5.99
C PHE A 577 21.39 4.88 5.95
N ASN A 578 21.85 5.30 4.76
CA ASN A 578 22.89 6.31 4.59
C ASN A 578 22.39 7.71 4.25
N ASN A 579 21.35 7.89 3.42
CA ASN A 579 20.88 9.22 2.96
C ASN A 579 19.36 9.28 2.77
N ARG A 580 18.78 10.49 2.87
CA ARG A 580 17.43 10.79 2.40
C ARG A 580 17.51 11.48 1.05
N ILE A 581 16.83 10.94 0.06
CA ILE A 581 16.88 11.41 -1.32
C ILE A 581 15.51 12.00 -1.67
N TYR A 582 15.50 13.22 -2.23
CA TYR A 582 14.31 13.89 -2.72
C TYR A 582 14.47 14.19 -4.21
N PHE A 583 13.46 13.84 -5.00
CA PHE A 583 13.41 14.19 -6.41
C PHE A 583 12.66 15.51 -6.58
N LEU A 584 13.28 16.46 -7.27
CA LEU A 584 12.78 17.81 -7.43
C LEU A 584 12.58 18.12 -8.91
N LYS A 585 11.51 18.84 -9.23
CA LYS A 585 11.26 19.43 -10.55
C LYS A 585 11.37 20.94 -10.45
N ILE A 586 12.36 21.53 -11.10
CA ILE A 586 12.65 22.96 -11.01
C ILE A 586 12.56 23.59 -12.40
N TYR A 587 11.66 24.54 -12.56
CA TYR A 587 11.58 25.37 -13.76
C TYR A 587 12.64 26.45 -13.71
N VAL A 588 13.50 26.51 -14.74
CA VAL A 588 14.51 27.57 -14.88
C VAL A 588 14.00 28.56 -15.93
N PRO A 589 13.74 29.83 -15.54
CA PRO A 589 13.31 30.86 -16.49
C PRO A 589 14.30 31.02 -17.65
N GLU A 590 13.81 31.36 -18.83
CA GLU A 590 14.62 31.53 -20.06
C GLU A 590 15.71 32.61 -19.91
N GLU A 591 15.45 33.60 -19.04
CA GLU A 591 16.36 34.68 -18.67
C GLU A 591 17.55 34.22 -17.81
N LEU A 592 17.46 33.06 -17.17
CA LEU A 592 18.48 32.48 -16.31
C LEU A 592 19.24 31.37 -17.05
N ARG A 593 20.51 31.65 -17.43
CA ARG A 593 21.45 30.64 -17.91
C ARG A 593 22.22 30.05 -16.74
N LEU A 594 21.86 28.82 -16.36
CA LEU A 594 22.47 28.09 -15.25
C LEU A 594 23.28 26.90 -15.81
N HIS A 595 24.53 26.74 -15.33
CA HIS A 595 25.38 25.63 -15.75
C HIS A 595 24.73 24.28 -15.38
N GLY A 596 24.60 23.39 -16.35
CA GLY A 596 24.02 22.05 -16.16
C GLY A 596 22.49 21.98 -16.10
N LEU A 597 21.78 23.07 -16.39
CA LEU A 597 20.31 23.11 -16.47
C LEU A 597 19.83 23.72 -17.79
N ASN A 598 18.72 23.20 -18.31
CA ASN A 598 18.07 23.72 -19.51
C ASN A 598 17.21 24.94 -19.16
N SER A 599 17.56 26.11 -19.72
CA SER A 599 16.77 27.34 -19.62
C SER A 599 15.44 27.19 -20.37
N GLY A 600 14.37 27.77 -19.83
CA GLY A 600 13.02 27.69 -20.40
C GLY A 600 12.34 26.32 -20.24
N ALA A 601 12.93 25.40 -19.45
CA ALA A 601 12.42 24.05 -19.25
C ALA A 601 12.33 23.65 -17.77
N VAL A 602 11.54 22.62 -17.50
CA VAL A 602 11.53 21.93 -16.21
C VAL A 602 12.71 20.96 -16.18
N ASN A 603 13.55 21.09 -15.17
CA ASN A 603 14.72 20.25 -14.95
C ASN A 603 14.46 19.29 -13.79
N ASP A 604 14.83 18.02 -13.97
CA ASP A 604 14.81 17.02 -12.91
C ASP A 604 16.10 17.09 -12.09
N MET A 605 15.95 17.20 -10.77
CA MET A 605 17.03 17.40 -9.83
C MET A 605 16.91 16.44 -8.65
N VAL A 606 18.03 16.21 -7.97
CA VAL A 606 18.10 15.35 -6.79
C VAL A 606 18.66 16.17 -5.63
N LEU A 607 17.93 16.19 -4.51
CA LEU A 607 18.41 16.70 -3.24
C LEU A 607 18.75 15.52 -2.33
N LYS A 608 20.03 15.35 -2.05
CA LYS A 608 20.57 14.32 -1.16
C LYS A 608 20.85 14.95 0.20
N LEU A 609 20.17 14.49 1.25
CA LEU A 609 20.45 14.85 2.64
C LEU A 609 21.24 13.72 3.31
N ASN A 610 22.34 14.05 4.00
CA ASN A 610 23.12 13.07 4.75
C ASN A 610 22.26 12.42 5.82
N GLY A 611 22.41 11.11 6.01
CA GLY A 611 21.78 10.38 7.10
C GLY A 611 22.30 10.82 8.48
N LYS A 612 21.60 10.37 9.53
CA LYS A 612 21.95 10.68 10.94
C LYS A 612 23.33 10.21 11.40
N PHE A 613 23.97 9.33 10.64
CA PHE A 613 25.22 8.69 11.01
C PHE A 613 26.46 9.37 10.40
N PHE A 614 26.27 10.33 9.50
CA PHE A 614 27.36 10.98 8.78
C PHE A 614 27.36 12.49 9.03
N ASP A 615 28.55 13.06 9.16
CA ASP A 615 28.74 14.51 9.30
C ASP A 615 28.80 15.20 7.93
N GLN A 616 29.10 16.50 7.94
CA GLN A 616 29.20 17.33 6.74
C GLN A 616 30.37 16.97 5.80
N THR A 617 31.39 16.27 6.30
CA THR A 617 32.60 15.93 5.52
C THR A 617 32.30 14.94 4.40
N LYS A 618 31.23 14.14 4.56
CA LYS A 618 30.72 13.23 3.54
C LYS A 618 30.24 13.98 2.29
N SER A 619 29.45 15.04 2.48
CA SER A 619 28.94 15.83 1.34
C SER A 619 30.07 16.55 0.62
N GLU A 620 31.04 17.05 1.37
CA GLU A 620 32.23 17.71 0.84
C GLU A 620 33.08 16.76 -0.01
N ASN A 621 33.27 15.52 0.45
CA ASN A 621 33.98 14.50 -0.31
C ASN A 621 33.28 14.15 -1.63
N GLU A 622 31.98 13.90 -1.59
CA GLU A 622 31.19 13.55 -2.78
C GLU A 622 31.22 14.70 -3.80
N VAL A 623 31.06 15.95 -3.36
CA VAL A 623 31.16 17.14 -4.23
C VAL A 623 32.56 17.26 -4.84
N SER A 624 33.61 16.96 -4.07
CA SER A 624 35.00 16.98 -4.56
C SER A 624 35.21 15.94 -5.66
N CYS A 625 34.77 14.70 -5.44
CA CYS A 625 34.89 13.60 -6.41
C CYS A 625 34.10 13.90 -7.69
N LEU A 626 32.85 14.35 -7.57
CA LEU A 626 32.03 14.74 -8.73
C LEU A 626 32.66 15.91 -9.51
N SER A 627 33.29 16.86 -8.81
CA SER A 627 33.97 18.00 -9.45
C SER A 627 35.24 17.59 -10.19
N LEU A 628 36.00 16.60 -9.68
CA LEU A 628 37.14 16.03 -10.40
C LEU A 628 36.70 15.28 -11.65
N LEU A 629 35.63 14.47 -11.56
CA LEU A 629 35.07 13.75 -12.70
C LEU A 629 34.55 14.72 -13.76
N GLU A 630 33.80 15.75 -13.36
CA GLU A 630 33.29 16.78 -14.28
C GLU A 630 34.43 17.51 -15.03
N TYR A 631 35.59 17.67 -14.40
CA TYR A 631 36.73 18.38 -14.98
C TYR A 631 37.63 17.50 -15.86
N PHE A 632 38.03 16.32 -15.36
CA PHE A 632 38.99 15.45 -16.04
C PHE A 632 38.32 14.47 -17.01
N VAL A 633 37.07 14.10 -16.78
CA VAL A 633 36.36 13.04 -17.52
C VAL A 633 34.87 13.38 -17.73
N PRO A 634 34.55 14.54 -18.35
CA PRO A 634 33.18 15.04 -18.48
C PRO A 634 32.23 14.11 -19.27
N GLU A 635 32.77 13.15 -20.03
CA GLU A 635 32.03 12.13 -20.76
C GLU A 635 31.45 11.02 -19.88
N ILE A 636 31.97 10.83 -18.66
CA ILE A 636 31.44 9.84 -17.73
C ILE A 636 30.07 10.32 -17.25
N PRO A 637 29.02 9.48 -17.31
CA PRO A 637 27.69 9.88 -16.91
C PRO A 637 27.57 9.88 -15.37
N ALA A 638 28.07 10.95 -14.72
CA ALA A 638 27.99 11.17 -13.28
C ALA A 638 27.12 12.41 -12.95
N PRO A 639 26.49 12.48 -11.76
CA PRO A 639 25.70 13.64 -11.35
C PRO A 639 26.58 14.89 -11.24
N ARG A 640 26.03 16.05 -11.59
CA ARG A 640 26.72 17.34 -11.42
C ARG A 640 26.23 18.01 -10.16
N ALA A 641 27.15 18.31 -9.24
CA ALA A 641 26.84 19.03 -8.00
C ALA A 641 26.63 20.53 -8.29
N LEU A 642 25.43 21.02 -8.03
CA LEU A 642 25.02 22.40 -8.33
C LEU A 642 25.10 23.31 -7.10
N ALA A 643 24.76 22.76 -5.93
CA ALA A 643 24.91 23.45 -4.65
C ALA A 643 25.09 22.44 -3.51
N TRP A 644 25.79 22.83 -2.46
CA TRP A 644 25.95 22.04 -1.24
C TRP A 644 26.20 22.94 -0.04
N SER A 645 26.20 22.34 1.15
CA SER A 645 26.46 23.02 2.43
C SER A 645 27.70 22.43 3.09
N ASP A 646 28.68 23.27 3.41
CA ASP A 646 29.94 22.90 4.09
C ASP A 646 29.88 23.10 5.63
N SER A 647 28.89 23.83 6.14
CA SER A 647 28.67 24.03 7.59
C SER A 647 27.20 24.34 7.93
N LYS A 648 26.89 24.50 9.23
CA LYS A 648 25.55 24.84 9.75
C LYS A 648 24.92 26.08 9.09
N ASN A 649 25.72 27.03 8.61
CA ASN A 649 25.25 28.37 8.18
C ASN A 649 25.77 28.82 6.80
N SER A 650 26.49 27.98 6.05
CA SER A 650 27.07 28.40 4.77
C SER A 650 26.67 27.51 3.60
N LEU A 651 26.11 28.16 2.59
CA LEU A 651 25.74 27.59 1.30
C LEU A 651 26.81 27.93 0.28
N VAL A 652 27.29 26.92 -0.45
CA VAL A 652 28.14 27.12 -1.64
C VAL A 652 27.34 26.67 -2.87
N HIS A 653 27.23 27.55 -3.87
CA HIS A 653 26.50 27.25 -5.10
C HIS A 653 27.33 27.58 -6.35
N LYS A 654 27.23 26.74 -7.39
CA LYS A 654 27.89 26.88 -8.70
C LYS A 654 26.93 27.45 -9.77
N LEU A 655 26.12 28.45 -9.41
CA LEU A 655 25.01 28.95 -10.26
C LEU A 655 25.34 30.20 -11.11
N THR A 656 26.58 30.67 -11.16
CA THR A 656 26.89 31.89 -11.93
C THR A 656 27.07 31.58 -13.44
N VAL A 657 26.79 32.56 -14.30
CA VAL A 657 26.98 32.48 -15.76
C VAL A 657 28.44 32.16 -16.15
N ALA A 658 29.39 32.41 -15.23
CA ALA A 658 30.81 32.11 -15.40
C ALA A 658 31.25 30.77 -14.77
N GLY A 659 30.35 30.02 -14.13
CA GLY A 659 30.66 28.75 -13.45
C GLY A 659 31.49 28.91 -12.15
N THR A 660 31.73 30.14 -11.69
CA THR A 660 32.47 30.39 -10.45
C THR A 660 31.60 30.15 -9.22
N PRO A 661 32.04 29.31 -8.26
CA PRO A 661 31.30 29.06 -7.03
C PRO A 661 31.26 30.32 -6.16
N VAL A 662 30.09 30.60 -5.60
CA VAL A 662 29.87 31.71 -4.67
C VAL A 662 29.39 31.14 -3.34
N LYS A 663 30.01 31.59 -2.24
CA LYS A 663 29.58 31.26 -0.88
C LYS A 663 28.64 32.34 -0.36
N LYS A 664 27.49 31.92 0.16
CA LYS A 664 26.51 32.78 0.80
C LYS A 664 26.22 32.25 2.19
N GLU A 665 26.29 33.11 3.20
CA GLU A 665 25.84 32.76 4.54
C GLU A 665 24.32 32.80 4.61
N LEU A 666 23.73 31.77 5.20
CA LEU A 666 22.30 31.62 5.42
C LEU A 666 22.07 31.56 6.92
N GLU A 667 21.36 32.57 7.44
CA GLU A 667 20.81 32.53 8.79
C GLU A 667 19.60 31.59 8.80
N ILE A 668 19.83 30.32 9.14
CA ILE A 668 18.76 29.35 9.33
C ILE A 668 18.36 29.38 10.81
N HIS A 669 17.30 30.11 11.14
CA HIS A 669 16.68 30.04 12.46
C HIS A 669 15.96 28.69 12.61
N SER A 670 16.52 27.76 13.38
CA SER A 670 15.83 26.52 13.76
C SER A 670 15.35 26.59 15.21
N ASP A 671 14.03 26.47 15.43
CA ASP A 671 13.40 26.39 16.76
C ASP A 671 13.65 25.05 17.50
N THR A 672 14.51 24.18 16.94
CA THR A 672 14.81 22.86 17.49
C THR A 672 16.32 22.63 17.50
N ASP A 673 16.86 22.17 18.63
CA ASP A 673 18.26 21.79 18.94
C ASP A 673 18.89 20.70 18.02
N GLY A 674 18.35 20.47 16.82
CA GLY A 674 18.86 19.47 15.88
C GLY A 674 20.16 19.93 15.21
N GLN A 675 21.19 19.08 15.21
CA GLN A 675 22.33 19.23 14.30
C GLN A 675 21.83 19.23 12.84
N LEU A 676 21.99 20.36 12.15
CA LEU A 676 21.79 20.44 10.70
C LEU A 676 22.77 19.49 9.98
N GLN A 677 22.23 18.67 9.07
CA GLN A 677 22.98 17.67 8.31
C GLN A 677 23.46 18.26 6.97
N GLY A 678 24.62 17.80 6.48
CA GLY A 678 25.12 18.14 5.15
C GLY A 678 24.14 17.70 4.05
N TRP A 679 24.13 18.44 2.94
CA TRP A 679 23.27 18.15 1.81
C TRP A 679 23.90 18.57 0.49
N ILE A 680 23.48 17.91 -0.59
CA ILE A 680 23.92 18.18 -1.96
C ILE A 680 22.69 18.28 -2.87
N LEU A 681 22.64 19.33 -3.67
CA LEU A 681 21.71 19.48 -4.77
C LEU A 681 22.44 19.19 -6.08
N MET A 682 21.97 18.21 -6.84
CA MET A 682 22.64 17.71 -8.03
C MET A 682 21.66 17.43 -9.18
N THR A 683 22.19 17.25 -10.39
CA THR A 683 21.39 16.85 -11.56
C THR A 683 20.89 15.42 -11.42
N ARG A 684 19.68 15.14 -11.94
CA ARG A 684 19.19 13.77 -12.07
C ARG A 684 19.74 13.15 -13.36
N LEU A 685 20.35 11.98 -13.24
CA LEU A 685 20.76 11.18 -14.41
C LEU A 685 19.58 10.36 -14.95
N PRO A 686 19.48 10.16 -16.27
CA PRO A 686 18.50 9.28 -16.86
C PRO A 686 18.87 7.80 -16.63
N GLY A 687 17.87 6.94 -16.62
CA GLY A 687 18.04 5.48 -16.54
C GLY A 687 17.50 4.85 -15.26
N ILE A 688 17.51 3.52 -15.25
CA ILE A 688 16.94 2.68 -14.21
C ILE A 688 18.09 1.95 -13.48
N PRO A 689 18.09 1.86 -12.14
CA PRO A 689 19.11 1.09 -11.41
C PRO A 689 19.18 -0.37 -11.89
N LEU A 690 20.39 -0.90 -12.04
CA LEU A 690 20.60 -2.24 -12.56
C LEU A 690 20.20 -3.31 -11.52
N SER A 691 19.31 -4.22 -11.91
CA SER A 691 19.00 -5.45 -11.19
C SER A 691 19.65 -6.63 -11.91
N THR A 692 20.61 -7.29 -11.27
CA THR A 692 21.39 -8.40 -11.86
C THR A 692 20.63 -9.72 -11.94
N LEU A 693 19.43 -9.82 -11.34
CA LEU A 693 18.65 -11.05 -11.23
C LEU A 693 17.98 -11.51 -12.55
N HIS A 694 17.95 -10.66 -13.58
CA HIS A 694 17.12 -10.90 -14.78
C HIS A 694 17.82 -10.67 -16.13
N LEU A 695 19.11 -10.30 -16.14
CA LEU A 695 19.84 -10.15 -17.40
C LEU A 695 20.37 -11.50 -17.90
N ASP A 696 20.26 -11.71 -19.22
CA ASP A 696 20.95 -12.81 -19.88
C ASP A 696 22.48 -12.65 -19.79
N THR A 697 23.19 -13.75 -20.01
CA THR A 697 24.66 -13.79 -19.87
C THR A 697 25.38 -12.86 -20.85
N ASP A 698 24.82 -12.63 -22.04
CA ASP A 698 25.47 -11.81 -23.06
C ASP A 698 25.34 -10.31 -22.76
N LYS A 699 24.17 -9.87 -22.29
CA LYS A 699 23.96 -8.50 -21.78
C LYS A 699 24.83 -8.23 -20.57
N LEU A 700 24.95 -9.17 -19.63
CA LEU A 700 25.83 -9.02 -18.47
C LEU A 700 27.30 -8.78 -18.88
N LYS A 701 27.78 -9.47 -19.92
CA LYS A 701 29.13 -9.23 -20.45
C LYS A 701 29.27 -7.83 -21.04
N VAL A 702 28.29 -7.40 -21.84
CA VAL A 702 28.29 -6.06 -22.46
C VAL A 702 28.28 -4.95 -21.40
N VAL A 703 27.53 -5.12 -20.31
CA VAL A 703 27.54 -4.17 -19.18
C VAL A 703 28.88 -4.22 -18.45
N GLY A 704 29.45 -5.41 -18.23
CA GLY A 704 30.77 -5.58 -17.63
C GLY A 704 31.87 -4.88 -18.42
N GLU A 705 31.86 -5.01 -19.75
CA GLU A 705 32.79 -4.33 -20.65
C GLU A 705 32.63 -2.81 -20.62
N GLN A 706 31.39 -2.30 -20.61
CA GLN A 706 31.14 -0.86 -20.50
C GLN A 706 31.60 -0.28 -19.16
N LEU A 707 31.35 -0.98 -18.05
CA LEU A 707 31.79 -0.52 -16.74
C LEU A 707 33.32 -0.52 -16.65
N ALA A 708 33.97 -1.54 -17.22
CA ALA A 708 35.43 -1.60 -17.31
C ALA A 708 36.00 -0.44 -18.11
N ASP A 709 35.37 -0.07 -19.24
CA ASP A 709 35.80 1.09 -20.04
C ASP A 709 35.67 2.40 -19.26
N ILE A 710 34.59 2.58 -18.47
CA ILE A 710 34.40 3.76 -17.63
C ILE A 710 35.46 3.81 -16.51
N VAL A 711 35.69 2.69 -15.84
CA VAL A 711 36.69 2.57 -14.76
C VAL A 711 38.10 2.85 -15.28
N TYR A 712 38.44 2.27 -16.43
CA TYR A 712 39.70 2.54 -17.09
C TYR A 712 39.87 4.03 -17.40
N ARG A 713 38.82 4.68 -17.94
CA ARG A 713 38.90 6.09 -18.31
C ARG A 713 39.15 7.02 -17.13
N TRP A 714 38.43 6.86 -16.02
CA TRP A 714 38.75 7.71 -14.86
C TRP A 714 40.13 7.40 -14.27
N ARG A 715 40.61 6.15 -14.38
CA ARG A 715 41.90 5.76 -13.81
C ARG A 715 43.07 6.26 -14.63
N GLU A 716 42.90 6.40 -15.94
CA GLU A 716 43.87 7.00 -16.85
C GLU A 716 43.87 8.53 -16.76
N SER A 717 42.70 9.15 -16.64
CA SER A 717 42.55 10.60 -16.77
C SER A 717 42.71 11.38 -15.47
N LEU A 718 42.40 10.81 -14.30
CA LEU A 718 42.59 11.50 -13.02
C LEU A 718 44.04 11.42 -12.55
N PRO A 719 44.58 12.50 -11.94
CA PRO A 719 45.92 12.48 -11.38
C PRO A 719 46.01 11.55 -10.17
N THR A 720 47.20 10.98 -9.96
CA THR A 720 47.48 10.24 -8.72
C THR A 720 47.58 11.18 -7.53
N TRP A 721 47.20 10.74 -6.34
CA TRP A 721 47.23 11.56 -5.13
C TRP A 721 48.33 11.15 -4.16
N ALA A 722 48.92 12.14 -3.49
CA ALA A 722 50.05 11.93 -2.57
C ALA A 722 49.65 11.26 -1.24
N SER A 723 48.35 11.28 -0.91
CA SER A 723 47.83 10.68 0.31
C SER A 723 46.52 9.94 0.09
N ALA A 724 46.27 8.88 0.85
CA ALA A 724 45.01 8.16 0.84
C ALA A 724 43.91 8.90 1.62
N GLY A 725 42.67 8.75 1.16
CA GLY A 725 41.47 9.16 1.90
C GLY A 725 40.51 10.05 1.11
N ASN A 726 39.65 10.75 1.86
CA ASN A 726 38.68 11.70 1.32
C ASN A 726 39.35 12.97 0.81
N LEU A 727 38.58 13.70 0.03
CA LEU A 727 38.88 15.03 -0.42
C LEU A 727 38.08 16.07 0.36
N ALA A 728 38.62 17.27 0.42
CA ALA A 728 37.96 18.46 0.92
C ALA A 728 37.95 19.51 -0.19
N CYS A 729 36.87 20.29 -0.30
CA CYS A 729 36.73 21.33 -1.32
C CYS A 729 36.40 22.68 -0.69
N GLY A 730 37.16 23.71 -1.06
CA GLY A 730 36.97 25.08 -0.60
C GLY A 730 36.94 26.10 -1.75
N LEU A 731 36.55 27.34 -1.42
CA LEU A 731 36.73 28.45 -2.36
C LEU A 731 38.23 28.74 -2.56
N PRO A 732 38.67 29.09 -3.79
CA PRO A 732 40.04 29.51 -4.04
C PRO A 732 40.39 30.71 -3.17
N HIS A 733 41.46 30.60 -2.36
CA HIS A 733 42.01 31.73 -1.59
C HIS A 733 43.29 32.20 -2.29
N GLY A 734 43.46 33.53 -2.40
CA GLY A 734 44.50 34.13 -3.23
C GLY A 734 45.94 33.66 -2.95
N LYS A 735 46.67 33.45 -4.05
CA LYS A 735 48.13 33.35 -4.28
C LYS A 735 48.98 32.30 -3.58
N ASP A 736 48.56 31.63 -2.51
CA ASP A 736 49.35 30.50 -1.96
C ASP A 736 48.85 29.17 -2.55
N GLN A 737 49.51 28.75 -3.64
CA GLN A 737 49.39 27.40 -4.20
C GLN A 737 49.98 26.41 -3.21
N ASP A 738 49.11 25.74 -2.45
CA ASP A 738 49.48 24.52 -1.76
C ASP A 738 49.78 23.44 -2.80
N PRO A 739 51.01 22.90 -2.82
CA PRO A 739 51.43 21.92 -3.83
C PRO A 739 50.64 20.61 -3.79
N ASN A 740 49.80 20.40 -2.77
CA ASN A 740 48.92 19.23 -2.62
C ASN A 740 47.43 19.55 -2.90
N SER A 741 47.13 20.59 -3.68
CA SER A 741 45.77 20.94 -4.06
C SER A 741 45.63 21.21 -5.55
N VAL A 742 44.45 20.88 -6.10
CA VAL A 742 44.11 21.11 -7.51
C VAL A 742 42.89 22.02 -7.56
N GLU A 743 42.95 23.06 -8.39
CA GLU A 743 41.79 23.91 -8.67
C GLU A 743 41.01 23.32 -9.86
N VAL A 744 39.79 22.83 -9.60
CA VAL A 744 38.88 22.29 -10.62
C VAL A 744 37.47 22.82 -10.43
N ALA A 745 36.76 23.11 -11.52
CA ALA A 745 35.38 23.62 -11.48
C ALA A 745 35.18 24.80 -10.50
N GLY A 746 36.19 25.68 -10.41
CA GLY A 746 36.23 26.84 -9.51
C GLY A 746 36.41 26.52 -8.02
N LEU A 747 36.68 25.26 -7.65
CA LEU A 747 36.96 24.81 -6.29
C LEU A 747 38.41 24.42 -6.13
N ARG A 748 38.99 24.73 -4.98
CA ARG A 748 40.27 24.16 -4.56
C ARG A 748 39.99 22.84 -3.85
N ILE A 749 40.45 21.74 -4.43
CA ILE A 749 40.34 20.39 -3.90
C ILE A 749 41.67 19.96 -3.30
N ALA A 750 41.65 19.48 -2.06
CA ALA A 750 42.83 19.03 -1.32
C ALA A 750 42.53 17.73 -0.56
N SER A 751 43.57 17.05 -0.05
CA SER A 751 43.38 15.93 0.86
C SER A 751 42.61 16.35 2.11
N SER A 752 41.59 15.58 2.48
CA SER A 752 40.89 15.76 3.74
C SER A 752 41.70 15.17 4.89
N SER A 753 41.56 15.75 6.08
CA SER A 753 42.00 15.11 7.33
C SER A 753 41.03 14.01 7.78
N ASN A 754 39.93 13.78 7.07
CA ASN A 754 38.91 12.78 7.41
C ASN A 754 38.99 11.57 6.47
N MET A 755 38.65 10.39 6.98
CA MET A 755 38.51 9.16 6.18
C MET A 755 37.02 8.77 6.00
N PRO A 756 36.56 8.38 4.81
CA PRO A 756 35.15 8.07 4.56
C PRO A 756 34.72 6.80 5.29
N GLY A 757 33.49 6.77 5.82
CA GLY A 757 32.93 5.58 6.46
C GLY A 757 33.49 5.24 7.85
N PHE A 758 34.55 5.93 8.30
CA PHE A 758 35.24 5.62 9.55
C PHE A 758 35.01 6.63 10.68
N GLY A 759 34.60 7.87 10.36
CA GLY A 759 34.37 8.92 11.36
C GLY A 759 35.65 9.33 12.10
N VAL A 760 36.81 9.13 11.48
CA VAL A 760 38.12 9.38 12.07
C VAL A 760 38.80 10.55 11.39
N LYS A 761 39.30 11.46 12.23
CA LYS A 761 40.17 12.56 11.84
C LYS A 761 41.62 12.13 12.04
N VAL A 762 42.37 12.08 10.95
CA VAL A 762 43.80 11.79 10.93
C VAL A 762 44.55 13.12 11.10
N VAL A 763 45.58 13.12 11.94
CA VAL A 763 46.39 14.31 12.23
C VAL A 763 47.42 14.56 11.12
N GLU A 764 47.92 13.50 10.49
CA GLU A 764 48.92 13.54 9.43
C GLU A 764 48.39 12.85 8.15
N PRO A 765 48.74 13.34 6.95
CA PRO A 765 48.34 12.67 5.70
C PRO A 765 48.86 11.23 5.61
N ILE A 766 48.01 10.32 5.13
CA ILE A 766 48.37 8.91 4.95
C ILE A 766 49.19 8.76 3.67
N ILE A 767 50.51 8.62 3.78
CA ILE A 767 51.44 8.64 2.63
C ILE A 767 51.97 7.24 2.24
N SER A 768 51.56 6.19 2.94
CA SER A 768 52.00 4.81 2.67
C SER A 768 50.89 3.79 2.88
N GLN A 769 50.97 2.64 2.20
CA GLN A 769 50.00 1.55 2.33
C GLN A 769 50.00 0.96 3.75
N LEU A 770 51.17 0.84 4.40
CA LEU A 770 51.25 0.44 5.81
C LEU A 770 50.49 1.40 6.74
N GLN A 771 50.65 2.72 6.57
CA GLN A 771 49.89 3.70 7.36
C GLN A 771 48.38 3.57 7.08
N TYR A 772 48.00 3.37 5.83
CA TYR A 772 46.61 3.20 5.42
C TYR A 772 45.92 2.04 6.14
N TYR A 773 46.47 0.82 6.04
CA TYR A 773 45.90 -0.35 6.70
C TYR A 773 45.98 -0.25 8.22
N ARG A 774 47.04 0.35 8.77
CA ARG A 774 47.17 0.56 10.23
C ARG A 774 46.05 1.44 10.76
N VAL A 775 45.82 2.60 10.14
CA VAL A 775 44.78 3.55 10.59
C VAL A 775 43.39 2.90 10.54
N ARG A 776 43.07 2.12 9.50
CA ARG A 776 41.80 1.39 9.37
C ARG A 776 41.59 0.38 10.50
N LEU A 777 42.59 -0.45 10.78
CA LEU A 777 42.50 -1.46 11.85
C LEU A 777 42.48 -0.84 13.25
N GLU A 778 43.32 0.17 13.51
CA GLU A 778 43.35 0.87 14.80
C GLU A 778 42.03 1.58 15.09
N THR A 779 41.38 2.14 14.07
CA THR A 779 40.05 2.74 14.18
C THR A 779 39.01 1.72 14.64
N ARG A 780 38.95 0.57 14.00
CA ARG A 780 38.00 -0.49 14.37
C ARG A 780 38.30 -1.02 15.77
N LEU A 781 39.58 -1.13 16.13
CA LEU A 781 40.02 -1.51 17.46
C LEU A 781 39.59 -0.51 18.54
N GLN A 782 39.65 0.80 18.25
CA GLN A 782 39.15 1.84 19.16
C GLN A 782 37.64 1.71 19.38
N LYS A 783 36.86 1.41 18.33
CA LYS A 783 35.41 1.18 18.45
C LYS A 783 35.09 -0.08 19.26
N LEU A 784 35.83 -1.18 19.05
CA LEU A 784 35.74 -2.41 19.85
C LEU A 784 35.96 -2.14 21.35
N GLN A 785 36.85 -1.19 21.67
CA GLN A 785 37.11 -0.74 23.04
C GLN A 785 36.00 0.16 23.60
N ALA A 786 35.57 1.15 22.81
CA ALA A 786 34.70 2.22 23.28
C ALA A 786 33.22 1.81 23.40
N LEU A 787 32.72 0.95 22.52
CA LEU A 787 31.28 0.65 22.45
C LEU A 787 30.91 -0.57 23.30
N ASP A 788 29.90 -0.41 24.16
CA ASP A 788 29.44 -1.47 25.08
C ASP A 788 28.90 -2.71 24.36
N ILE A 789 28.38 -2.56 23.15
CA ILE A 789 27.83 -3.69 22.38
C ILE A 789 28.90 -4.74 22.05
N PHE A 790 30.17 -4.34 21.97
CA PHE A 790 31.29 -5.22 21.65
C PHE A 790 32.00 -5.77 22.89
N ALA A 791 31.46 -5.58 24.09
CA ALA A 791 32.09 -6.01 25.34
C ALA A 791 32.48 -7.49 25.33
N GLY A 792 31.68 -8.36 24.69
CA GLY A 792 31.94 -9.80 24.57
C GLY A 792 33.15 -10.18 23.72
N ASN A 793 33.63 -9.29 22.83
CA ASN A 793 34.75 -9.54 21.93
C ASN A 793 36.04 -8.78 22.34
N ARG A 794 36.06 -8.13 23.51
CA ARG A 794 37.21 -7.33 23.96
C ARG A 794 38.48 -8.16 24.19
N HIS A 795 38.39 -9.48 24.39
CA HIS A 795 39.56 -10.36 24.45
C HIS A 795 40.36 -10.39 23.14
N LEU A 796 39.76 -10.03 22.01
CA LEU A 796 40.43 -9.94 20.71
C LEU A 796 41.39 -8.74 20.61
N ILE A 797 41.32 -7.77 21.53
CA ILE A 797 42.13 -6.55 21.47
C ILE A 797 43.64 -6.87 21.47
N ALA A 798 44.08 -7.78 22.34
CA ALA A 798 45.49 -8.15 22.44
C ALA A 798 46.02 -8.78 21.14
N PRO A 799 45.42 -9.86 20.59
CA PRO A 799 45.91 -10.45 19.34
C PRO A 799 45.84 -9.49 18.14
N ILE A 800 44.84 -8.60 18.07
CA ILE A 800 44.76 -7.57 17.00
C ILE A 800 45.90 -6.56 17.14
N ARG A 801 46.22 -6.08 18.35
CA ARG A 801 47.34 -5.14 18.58
C ARG A 801 48.68 -5.77 18.19
N ASP A 802 48.88 -7.03 18.59
CA ASP A 802 50.11 -7.76 18.23
C ASP A 802 50.23 -7.94 16.72
N PHE A 803 49.11 -8.23 16.04
CA PHE A 803 49.05 -8.30 14.58
C PHE A 803 49.43 -6.95 13.93
N ILE A 804 48.83 -5.83 14.35
CA ILE A 804 49.11 -4.49 13.80
C ILE A 804 50.58 -4.08 14.02
N ALA A 805 51.15 -4.40 15.19
CA ALA A 805 52.50 -4.00 15.55
C ALA A 805 53.57 -4.84 14.86
N VAL A 806 53.36 -6.17 14.76
CA VAL A 806 54.41 -7.12 14.36
C VAL A 806 54.20 -7.66 12.94
N ARG A 807 52.97 -8.07 12.60
CA ARG A 807 52.69 -8.81 11.35
C ARG A 807 52.31 -7.91 10.19
N LEU A 808 51.48 -6.89 10.42
CA LEU A 808 51.06 -5.97 9.36
C LEU A 808 52.24 -5.36 8.58
N PRO A 809 53.38 -4.93 9.20
CA PRO A 809 54.54 -4.43 8.44
C PRO A 809 55.28 -5.48 7.60
N GLN A 810 55.10 -6.77 7.90
CA GLN A 810 55.75 -7.88 7.21
C GLN A 810 55.00 -8.32 5.95
N LEU A 811 53.73 -7.92 5.79
CA LEU A 811 52.92 -8.26 4.62
C LEU A 811 53.46 -7.58 3.35
N GLY A 812 53.37 -8.27 2.22
CA GLY A 812 53.80 -7.77 0.91
C GLY A 812 53.07 -6.49 0.51
N ILE A 813 51.75 -6.46 0.72
CA ILE A 813 50.90 -5.29 0.44
C ILE A 813 51.19 -4.07 1.31
N SER A 814 51.79 -4.22 2.48
CA SER A 814 52.12 -3.07 3.33
C SER A 814 53.34 -2.29 2.81
N ASN A 815 54.16 -2.93 1.98
CA ASN A 815 55.43 -2.39 1.48
C ASN A 815 55.32 -1.80 0.06
N GLY A 816 54.11 -1.70 -0.50
CA GLY A 816 53.87 -1.08 -1.80
C GLY A 816 54.27 0.40 -1.83
N LYS A 817 55.05 0.81 -2.84
CA LYS A 817 55.48 2.20 -3.08
C LYS A 817 54.63 2.94 -4.13
N TYR A 818 53.42 2.46 -4.40
CA TYR A 818 52.58 3.02 -5.45
C TYR A 818 51.76 4.21 -4.93
N PRO A 819 51.52 5.23 -5.76
CA PRO A 819 50.67 6.35 -5.38
C PRO A 819 49.19 5.92 -5.26
N PHE A 820 48.38 6.73 -4.57
CA PHE A 820 46.95 6.44 -4.40
C PHE A 820 46.16 6.87 -5.64
N LEU A 821 45.20 6.04 -6.03
CA LEU A 821 44.45 6.17 -7.27
C LEU A 821 42.98 6.45 -6.96
N PHE A 822 42.31 7.18 -7.85
CA PHE A 822 40.88 7.40 -7.72
C PHE A 822 40.14 6.06 -7.81
N THR A 823 39.23 5.84 -6.88
CA THR A 823 38.45 4.62 -6.75
C THR A 823 37.04 5.00 -6.31
N HIS A 824 36.02 4.47 -6.97
CA HIS A 824 34.61 4.70 -6.61
C HIS A 824 34.23 4.08 -5.26
N TYR A 825 34.87 2.95 -4.93
CA TYR A 825 34.75 2.16 -3.70
C TYR A 825 33.44 1.37 -3.54
N ASP A 826 32.29 1.84 -4.04
CA ASP A 826 31.02 1.07 -4.03
C ASP A 826 30.36 0.91 -5.42
N LEU A 827 30.98 0.13 -6.32
CA LEU A 827 30.46 -0.13 -7.66
C LEU A 827 29.43 -1.27 -7.70
N SER A 828 28.49 -1.24 -6.78
CA SER A 828 27.40 -2.22 -6.75
C SER A 828 26.39 -1.99 -7.88
N PRO A 829 25.64 -3.01 -8.34
CA PRO A 829 24.64 -2.86 -9.40
C PRO A 829 23.61 -1.76 -9.15
N ARG A 830 23.20 -1.58 -7.88
CA ARG A 830 22.29 -0.52 -7.43
C ARG A 830 22.76 0.90 -7.75
N ASN A 831 24.08 1.09 -7.92
CA ASN A 831 24.71 2.38 -8.19
C ASN A 831 24.99 2.59 -9.68
N VAL A 832 24.61 1.64 -10.54
CA VAL A 832 24.73 1.73 -12.00
C VAL A 832 23.34 1.89 -12.61
N LEU A 833 23.13 2.97 -13.33
CA LEU A 833 21.90 3.25 -14.08
C LEU A 833 22.07 2.81 -15.53
N MET A 834 21.04 2.14 -16.05
CA MET A 834 21.00 1.62 -17.40
C MET A 834 19.92 2.31 -18.25
N SER A 835 20.12 2.30 -19.56
CA SER A 835 19.07 2.56 -20.54
C SER A 835 17.92 1.55 -20.37
N VAL A 836 16.72 1.93 -20.83
CA VAL A 836 15.49 1.13 -20.65
C VAL A 836 15.60 -0.27 -21.28
N ASP A 837 16.36 -0.39 -22.37
CA ASP A 837 16.64 -1.65 -23.07
C ASP A 837 17.79 -2.46 -22.43
N HIS A 838 18.38 -1.96 -21.34
CA HIS A 838 19.52 -2.55 -20.62
C HIS A 838 20.77 -2.79 -21.48
N THR A 839 20.95 -2.01 -22.55
CA THR A 839 22.10 -2.13 -23.45
C THR A 839 23.22 -1.17 -23.12
N ARG A 840 22.95 -0.04 -22.46
CA ARG A 840 23.93 1.02 -22.22
C ARG A 840 23.90 1.55 -20.80
N ILE A 841 25.07 1.77 -20.20
CA ILE A 841 25.19 2.51 -18.93
C ILE A 841 24.86 3.98 -19.19
N THR A 842 23.84 4.49 -18.52
CA THR A 842 23.39 5.89 -18.62
C THR A 842 23.74 6.73 -17.40
N GLY A 843 24.21 6.09 -16.32
CA GLY A 843 24.63 6.80 -15.12
C GLY A 843 25.41 5.94 -14.12
N ILE A 844 26.34 6.55 -13.42
CA ILE A 844 26.95 6.02 -12.18
C ILE A 844 26.57 6.99 -11.06
N ILE A 845 26.13 6.48 -9.92
CA ILE A 845 25.66 7.28 -8.78
C ILE A 845 26.32 6.84 -7.47
N ASP A 846 26.15 7.64 -6.42
CA ASP A 846 26.60 7.37 -5.05
C ASP A 846 28.13 7.41 -4.83
N PHE A 847 28.75 8.52 -5.21
CA PHE A 847 30.19 8.78 -5.05
C PHE A 847 30.61 9.15 -3.61
N GLU A 848 29.82 8.79 -2.61
CA GLU A 848 30.02 9.25 -1.23
C GLU A 848 31.22 8.61 -0.53
N PHE A 849 31.59 7.39 -0.95
CA PHE A 849 32.76 6.65 -0.49
C PHE A 849 33.93 6.72 -1.47
N SER A 850 33.77 7.42 -2.59
CA SER A 850 34.83 7.58 -3.57
C SER A 850 35.97 8.43 -3.01
N GLY A 851 37.18 8.17 -3.47
CA GLY A 851 38.37 8.86 -2.98
C GLY A 851 39.64 8.28 -3.58
N PHE A 852 40.77 8.57 -2.95
CA PHE A 852 42.06 8.06 -3.38
C PHE A 852 42.54 6.94 -2.46
N PHE A 853 42.64 5.73 -3.00
CA PHE A 853 42.92 4.51 -2.23
C PHE A 853 43.97 3.64 -2.93
N PRO A 854 44.50 2.60 -2.25
CA PRO A 854 45.33 1.59 -2.90
C PRO A 854 44.64 0.99 -4.12
N GLU A 855 45.43 0.61 -5.13
CA GLU A 855 44.96 -0.01 -6.39
C GLU A 855 43.97 -1.16 -6.16
N LEU A 856 44.27 -2.02 -5.17
CA LEU A 856 43.52 -3.23 -4.86
C LEU A 856 42.13 -2.95 -4.29
N ASP A 857 41.92 -1.80 -3.64
CA ASP A 857 40.67 -1.49 -2.95
C ASP A 857 39.50 -1.32 -3.92
N GLU A 858 39.78 -1.05 -5.20
CA GLU A 858 38.76 -1.04 -6.25
C GLU A 858 38.09 -2.41 -6.43
N PHE A 859 38.81 -3.51 -6.18
CA PHE A 859 38.31 -4.87 -6.34
C PHE A 859 37.97 -5.55 -5.00
N VAL A 860 38.68 -5.20 -3.93
CA VAL A 860 38.52 -5.86 -2.63
C VAL A 860 37.13 -5.63 -2.05
N ASN A 861 36.58 -4.41 -2.18
CA ASN A 861 35.25 -4.12 -1.65
C ASN A 861 34.17 -4.97 -2.35
N ASP A 862 34.25 -5.13 -3.67
CA ASP A 862 33.35 -5.98 -4.45
C ASP A 862 33.49 -7.47 -4.09
N SER A 863 34.71 -7.92 -3.77
CA SER A 863 34.97 -9.31 -3.40
C SER A 863 34.64 -9.67 -1.95
N VAL A 864 34.59 -8.71 -1.04
CA VAL A 864 34.44 -8.95 0.41
C VAL A 864 33.15 -8.34 0.95
N ALA A 865 32.96 -7.03 0.80
CA ALA A 865 31.82 -6.33 1.37
C ALA A 865 30.54 -6.53 0.54
N ASN A 866 30.68 -6.56 -0.78
CA ASN A 866 29.58 -6.77 -1.73
C ASN A 866 29.65 -8.18 -2.37
N GLU A 867 30.17 -9.19 -1.65
CA GLU A 867 30.32 -10.55 -2.17
C GLU A 867 28.98 -11.10 -2.67
N GLY A 868 28.89 -11.36 -3.99
CA GLY A 868 27.70 -11.89 -4.66
C GLY A 868 26.76 -10.85 -5.26
N ASP A 869 27.05 -9.55 -5.16
CA ASP A 869 26.26 -8.50 -5.82
C ASP A 869 26.32 -8.61 -7.36
N TRP A 870 27.49 -8.95 -7.90
CA TRP A 870 27.72 -9.17 -9.33
C TRP A 870 27.73 -10.66 -9.71
N PRO A 871 27.01 -11.08 -10.77
CA PRO A 871 27.12 -12.43 -11.32
C PRO A 871 28.53 -12.72 -11.87
N ASN A 872 28.99 -13.98 -11.77
CA ASN A 872 30.32 -14.39 -12.26
C ASN A 872 30.57 -13.97 -13.72
N ALA A 873 29.59 -14.14 -14.60
CA ALA A 873 29.73 -13.79 -16.02
C ALA A 873 29.99 -12.29 -16.26
N PHE A 874 29.40 -11.42 -15.42
CA PHE A 874 29.69 -9.99 -15.46
C PHE A 874 31.12 -9.73 -14.98
N TYR A 875 31.48 -10.29 -13.82
CA TYR A 875 32.75 -9.99 -13.17
C TYR A 875 33.94 -10.49 -14.00
N GLU A 876 33.80 -11.68 -14.62
CA GLU A 876 34.77 -12.19 -15.59
C GLU A 876 34.92 -11.26 -16.81
N ALA A 877 33.83 -10.74 -17.38
CA ALA A 877 33.90 -9.81 -18.51
C ALA A 877 34.55 -8.48 -18.12
N TYR A 878 34.18 -7.95 -16.95
CA TYR A 878 34.74 -6.72 -16.39
C TYR A 878 36.26 -6.83 -16.19
N LEU A 879 36.74 -7.87 -15.51
CA LEU A 879 38.18 -8.06 -15.28
C LEU A 879 38.94 -8.30 -16.59
N ASN A 880 38.43 -9.17 -17.48
CA ASN A 880 39.07 -9.42 -18.77
C ASN A 880 39.18 -8.14 -19.60
N ARG A 881 38.14 -7.29 -19.59
CA ARG A 881 38.16 -6.02 -20.33
C ARG A 881 39.16 -5.03 -19.75
N LEU A 882 39.26 -4.91 -18.42
CA LEU A 882 40.27 -4.07 -17.78
C LEU A 882 41.70 -4.50 -18.14
N GLU A 883 41.97 -5.81 -18.21
CA GLU A 883 43.27 -6.34 -18.64
C GLU A 883 43.60 -6.00 -20.09
N VAL A 884 42.60 -6.10 -20.99
CA VAL A 884 42.74 -5.67 -22.38
C VAL A 884 43.08 -4.18 -22.47
N CYS A 885 42.54 -3.36 -21.58
CA CYS A 885 42.88 -1.94 -21.44
C CYS A 885 44.25 -1.69 -20.76
N GLY A 886 44.93 -2.74 -20.29
CA GLY A 886 46.27 -2.67 -19.69
C GLY A 886 46.28 -2.44 -18.18
N MET A 887 45.14 -2.58 -17.49
CA MET A 887 45.07 -2.54 -16.03
C MET A 887 45.39 -3.91 -15.41
N LYS A 888 46.05 -3.90 -14.26
CA LYS A 888 46.28 -5.11 -13.45
C LYS A 888 45.01 -5.45 -12.69
N THR A 889 44.66 -6.74 -12.67
CA THR A 889 43.45 -7.25 -12.00
C THR A 889 43.81 -8.42 -11.07
N PRO A 890 42.89 -8.84 -10.19
CA PRO A 890 43.07 -10.06 -9.40
C PRO A 890 43.19 -11.34 -10.24
N MET A 891 42.66 -11.33 -11.46
CA MET A 891 42.72 -12.47 -12.39
C MET A 891 44.09 -12.55 -13.08
N ASN A 892 44.70 -11.39 -13.37
CA ASN A 892 46.00 -11.33 -14.03
C ASN A 892 46.76 -10.02 -13.69
N GLY A 893 48.05 -10.14 -13.39
CA GLY A 893 48.94 -9.00 -13.13
C GLY A 893 49.06 -8.60 -11.65
N ILE A 894 48.10 -8.97 -10.78
CA ILE A 894 48.26 -8.90 -9.32
C ILE A 894 48.77 -10.24 -8.80
N LYS A 895 49.77 -10.22 -7.91
CA LYS A 895 50.27 -11.45 -7.27
C LYS A 895 49.17 -12.06 -6.40
N GLU A 896 48.94 -13.37 -6.53
CA GLU A 896 47.95 -14.11 -5.74
C GLU A 896 48.14 -13.91 -4.22
N GLU A 897 49.39 -13.86 -3.76
CA GLU A 897 49.74 -13.55 -2.37
C GLU A 897 49.21 -12.17 -1.94
N HIS A 898 49.41 -11.12 -2.74
CA HIS A 898 48.94 -9.77 -2.41
C HIS A 898 47.41 -9.67 -2.44
N TRP A 899 46.75 -10.36 -3.36
CA TRP A 899 45.28 -10.44 -3.40
C TRP A 899 44.72 -11.14 -2.17
N LYS A 900 45.34 -12.25 -1.77
CA LYS A 900 45.00 -12.98 -0.54
C LYS A 900 45.22 -12.11 0.70
N GLU A 901 46.35 -11.42 0.80
CA GLU A 901 46.61 -10.50 1.92
C GLU A 901 45.54 -9.39 2.01
N ALA A 902 45.18 -8.76 0.87
CA ALA A 902 44.25 -7.64 0.84
C ALA A 902 42.80 -8.07 1.20
N THR A 903 42.33 -9.19 0.65
CA THR A 903 41.00 -9.73 0.95
C THR A 903 40.87 -10.15 2.42
N TRP A 904 41.90 -10.77 3.00
CA TRP A 904 41.91 -11.14 4.42
C TRP A 904 42.04 -9.93 5.35
N LEU A 905 42.79 -8.89 4.97
CA LEU A 905 42.82 -7.63 5.73
C LEU A 905 41.46 -6.93 5.76
N SER A 906 40.74 -6.88 4.64
CA SER A 906 39.38 -6.31 4.60
C SER A 906 38.42 -7.11 5.47
N ARG A 907 38.46 -8.45 5.40
CA ARG A 907 37.65 -9.33 6.27
C ARG A 907 37.97 -9.13 7.74
N LEU A 908 39.24 -8.99 8.10
CA LEU A 908 39.67 -8.68 9.46
C LEU A 908 39.02 -7.36 9.91
N GLU A 909 39.18 -6.30 9.12
CA GLU A 909 38.66 -4.97 9.44
C GLU A 909 37.14 -4.95 9.65
N ASP A 910 36.36 -5.52 8.75
CA ASP A 910 34.90 -5.53 8.82
C ASP A 910 34.36 -6.27 10.05
N ASN A 911 35.15 -7.19 10.62
CA ASN A 911 34.74 -8.04 11.73
C ASN A 911 35.32 -7.63 13.10
N ILE A 912 36.30 -6.71 13.17
CA ILE A 912 36.82 -6.20 14.47
C ILE A 912 35.72 -5.43 15.22
N ALA A 913 35.02 -4.53 14.53
CA ALA A 913 33.90 -3.76 15.05
C ALA A 913 32.90 -3.52 13.92
N PRO A 914 31.99 -4.48 13.66
CA PRO A 914 31.06 -4.42 12.55
C PRO A 914 30.13 -3.20 12.62
N TRP A 915 30.13 -2.39 11.56
CA TRP A 915 29.43 -1.11 11.55
C TRP A 915 27.91 -1.25 11.71
N TRP A 916 27.31 -2.35 11.23
CA TRP A 916 25.87 -2.60 11.35
C TRP A 916 25.41 -2.92 12.78
N LEU A 917 26.34 -3.31 13.67
CA LEU A 917 26.06 -3.53 15.10
C LEU A 917 26.19 -2.25 15.94
N GLU A 918 26.96 -1.27 15.47
CA GLU A 918 27.22 -0.01 16.22
C GLU A 918 25.93 0.76 16.56
N ASN A 919 24.88 0.64 15.75
CA ASN A 919 23.71 1.52 15.77
C ASN A 919 22.37 0.82 16.08
N LEU A 920 22.40 -0.35 16.73
CA LEU A 920 21.17 -1.07 17.12
C LEU A 920 20.37 -0.30 18.18
N THR A 921 19.05 -0.22 17.99
CA THR A 921 18.15 0.40 18.97
C THR A 921 18.17 -0.39 20.29
N PRO A 922 17.88 0.25 21.45
CA PRO A 922 17.86 -0.45 22.74
C PRO A 922 16.93 -1.68 22.77
N GLU A 923 15.86 -1.68 21.97
CA GLU A 923 14.90 -2.80 21.85
C GLU A 923 15.47 -3.97 21.03
N ASP A 924 16.35 -3.70 20.05
CA ASP A 924 16.98 -4.71 19.17
C ASP A 924 18.23 -5.37 19.80
N ARG A 925 18.72 -4.89 20.95
CA ARG A 925 19.89 -5.42 21.68
C ARG A 925 19.73 -6.85 22.23
N ARG A 926 18.62 -7.53 21.97
CA ARG A 926 18.41 -8.95 22.37
C ARG A 926 18.94 -9.98 21.36
N LYS A 927 19.36 -9.57 20.15
CA LYS A 927 19.89 -10.43 19.08
C LYS A 927 21.43 -10.58 18.92
N PRO A 928 22.34 -9.79 19.53
CA PRO A 928 23.73 -9.70 19.04
C PRO A 928 24.66 -10.89 19.35
N SER A 929 24.23 -11.94 20.07
CA SER A 929 25.17 -13.01 20.47
C SER A 929 25.70 -13.86 19.32
N GLU A 930 24.94 -14.03 18.23
CA GLU A 930 25.35 -14.87 17.11
C GLU A 930 26.31 -14.14 16.14
N ASP A 931 26.02 -12.88 15.83
CA ASP A 931 26.84 -12.07 14.91
C ASP A 931 28.20 -11.70 15.53
N LEU A 932 28.24 -11.45 16.84
CA LEU A 932 29.51 -11.26 17.56
C LEU A 932 30.38 -12.51 17.52
N ARG A 933 29.79 -13.70 17.66
CA ARG A 933 30.50 -15.00 17.58
C ARG A 933 31.02 -15.28 16.17
N LYS A 934 30.23 -14.94 15.13
CA LYS A 934 30.68 -15.02 13.72
C LYS A 934 31.86 -14.09 13.48
N SER A 935 31.73 -12.84 13.92
CA SER A 935 32.79 -11.83 13.79
C SER A 935 34.09 -12.26 14.49
N GLU A 936 33.97 -12.80 15.71
CA GLU A 936 35.10 -13.37 16.46
C GLU A 936 35.83 -14.47 15.68
N THR A 937 35.06 -15.40 15.10
CA THR A 937 35.62 -16.52 14.33
C THR A 937 36.40 -16.01 13.11
N VAL A 938 35.86 -15.01 12.39
CA VAL A 938 36.52 -14.42 11.22
C VAL A 938 37.78 -13.65 11.61
N VAL A 939 37.76 -12.90 12.70
CA VAL A 939 38.95 -12.15 13.19
C VAL A 939 40.10 -13.10 13.51
N LEU A 940 39.81 -14.18 14.26
CA LEU A 940 40.84 -15.16 14.64
C LEU A 940 41.40 -15.90 13.41
N GLU A 941 40.52 -16.27 12.47
CA GLU A 941 40.95 -16.92 11.24
C GLU A 941 41.79 -15.99 10.36
N ALA A 942 41.40 -14.72 10.22
CA ALA A 942 42.15 -13.74 9.45
C ALA A 942 43.56 -13.52 10.04
N ILE A 943 43.68 -13.38 11.37
CA ILE A 943 44.97 -13.28 12.05
C ILE A 943 45.81 -14.55 11.83
N ARG A 944 45.18 -15.73 11.84
CA ARG A 944 45.88 -16.99 11.58
C ARG A 944 46.42 -17.06 10.16
N VAL A 945 45.57 -16.81 9.17
CA VAL A 945 45.92 -16.89 7.73
C VAL A 945 46.98 -15.86 7.35
N LEU A 946 46.87 -14.63 7.87
CA LEU A 946 47.87 -13.57 7.66
C LEU A 946 49.14 -13.76 8.53
N GLY A 947 49.08 -14.63 9.55
CA GLY A 947 50.19 -14.91 10.46
C GLY A 947 51.09 -16.08 10.05
N THR A 948 50.56 -17.03 9.29
CA THR A 948 51.32 -18.10 8.64
C THR A 948 51.74 -17.61 7.24
N GLY A 949 53.02 -17.29 7.03
CA GLY A 949 53.52 -16.99 5.70
C GLY A 949 53.34 -18.20 4.79
N VAL A 950 52.34 -18.14 3.91
CA VAL A 950 51.88 -19.12 2.90
C VAL A 950 51.58 -20.53 3.41
#